data_AF-A0A964QQ58-F1
#
_entry.id   AF-A0A964QQ58-F1
#
_cell.length_a   1.000
_cell.length_b   1.000
_cell.length_c   1.000
_cell.angle_alpha   90.00
_cell.angle_beta   90.00
_cell.angle_gamma   90.00
#
_symmetry.space_group_name_H-M   'P 1'
#
loop_
_entity.id
_entity.type
_entity.pdbx_description
1 polymer ?
#
loop_
_entity_poly.entity_id
_entity_poly.type
_entity_poly.pdbx_seq_one_letter_code
_entity_poly.pdbx_strand_id
1 'polypeptide(L)'
;MKTKTLLRFSQIATFLLLVCNLTLKGQTPPTPAWTTNWVQTLNEYNLNAVTWGNGLYVAVGGYGKIATSSDGIQWQTRRSGTIQELFGVSAGTVGGVHYYVAVGAAGTILQSSDGVTWTVVSSTPTTVDDLFAVGYGDGTFLVVGDNSFVRTSDMTSWVRTQSPRQSDQIEAGTAVAYGNRQFVVSTALSHSRGQGNLRLWKSSDNGEHWIALPNLVPDVYWVRFGGIAYGDGYGFLAVGHYSFRGDDGADYSIQQFWSNYAFLVDSAHVVGFSPDGETWKKMVRPYTINLYGAAYGDDTFVCVGNYGSVQLTGDGNVWDLIASGTDRRLRGVTYGGGQFVAVGVDGVVLTSQHANTWELRAGTLVGGPKRYELHGVTEGPGGAVAVGSDGVMLRAKDGIKWTNIPGVTKSNLWDVLYASGRYVAVGEGGLILTSPETETWTPAISGTTEALSRVRFLNGNFVAVGGKGAVLASNDGLQWTKTVIGIVTNLHDIAFGNGSYAIVGDGGALLISKDATTWQSITVGNSANLYGVAYGNGVFLAVGDGGTVRASTDGETWRLRPSSGAVLRALDFADGLFLGVGDNAAMLVSPDGRKWTPVDRPLGGMPLFGVRFGSQSVMAVGGSVSIVRAARDGSSSSGNGSSGGSGIAITTQPTTQLVSLGGDATLAVEATGTGPFTYQWFLNGVPVAGAIQPTLTLSGIDLAKTGKYTVVVTGPGGSLTSVPATLVSEPELDLGIYAGLTLKGTVGQTYTIESTPDIKNDTLWKPLDQVTLTNSTQLWFDLGSPGSTKRFYRATPVF
;
A
#
# COMPACT_ATOMS: atom_id res chain seq x y z
N MET A 1 -47.85 27.53 -35.68
CA MET A 1 -47.26 26.87 -36.88
C MET A 1 -45.76 26.81 -36.66
N LYS A 2 -45.23 25.60 -36.42
CA LYS A 2 -44.32 24.86 -37.32
C LYS A 2 -42.89 25.43 -37.32
N THR A 3 -41.79 24.72 -37.08
CA THR A 3 -41.51 23.30 -36.77
C THR A 3 -40.05 23.20 -36.30
N LYS A 4 -39.79 22.15 -35.50
CA LYS A 4 -38.53 21.56 -35.03
C LYS A 4 -37.29 21.68 -35.94
N THR A 5 -36.17 21.96 -35.28
CA THR A 5 -34.81 21.57 -35.65
C THR A 5 -34.57 20.11 -35.24
N LEU A 6 -34.02 19.32 -36.15
CA LEU A 6 -33.52 17.97 -35.94
C LEU A 6 -32.22 17.92 -36.72
N LEU A 7 -31.08 17.63 -36.08
CA LEU A 7 -29.98 16.93 -36.73
C LEU A 7 -28.98 16.39 -35.71
N ARG A 8 -28.67 15.10 -35.93
CA ARG A 8 -27.77 14.22 -35.19
C ARG A 8 -26.30 14.57 -35.48
N PHE A 9 -25.46 14.28 -34.48
CA PHE A 9 -24.02 14.22 -34.60
C PHE A 9 -23.57 12.95 -35.36
N SER A 10 -22.59 13.10 -36.25
CA SER A 10 -21.43 12.19 -36.29
C SER A 10 -20.24 12.78 -37.08
N GLN A 11 -19.10 12.84 -36.38
CA GLN A 11 -17.74 12.58 -36.86
C GLN A 11 -16.88 13.68 -37.54
N ILE A 12 -15.70 13.86 -36.89
CA ILE A 12 -14.34 14.00 -37.44
C ILE A 12 -13.81 15.41 -37.81
N ALA A 13 -13.01 15.92 -36.87
CA ALA A 13 -11.62 16.40 -37.00
C ALA A 13 -11.23 17.75 -37.66
N THR A 14 -10.48 18.50 -36.85
CA THR A 14 -9.30 19.35 -37.16
C THR A 14 -9.49 20.83 -37.55
N PHE A 15 -9.15 21.67 -36.57
CA PHE A 15 -8.55 23.02 -36.59
C PHE A 15 -8.35 23.75 -37.94
N LEU A 16 -8.85 25.00 -38.01
CA LEU A 16 -8.06 26.15 -38.46
C LEU A 16 -8.62 27.48 -37.89
N LEU A 17 -7.70 28.35 -37.45
CA LEU A 17 -7.94 29.71 -36.97
C LEU A 17 -8.74 30.57 -37.97
N LEU A 18 -9.65 31.39 -37.46
CA LEU A 18 -9.83 32.75 -37.96
C LEU A 18 -10.18 33.71 -36.82
N VAL A 19 -9.25 34.63 -36.58
CA VAL A 19 -9.42 35.82 -35.73
C VAL A 19 -10.26 36.85 -36.48
N CYS A 20 -11.29 37.40 -35.84
CA CYS A 20 -11.78 38.74 -36.11
C CYS A 20 -12.19 39.41 -34.79
N ASN A 21 -11.36 40.39 -34.40
CA ASN A 21 -11.63 41.38 -33.37
C ASN A 21 -12.80 42.27 -33.80
N LEU A 22 -13.73 42.54 -32.88
CA LEU A 22 -14.41 43.82 -32.81
C LEU A 22 -14.15 44.43 -31.43
N THR A 23 -13.28 45.43 -31.42
CA THR A 23 -12.90 46.23 -30.25
C THR A 23 -13.71 47.52 -30.26
N LEU A 24 -14.28 47.92 -29.11
CA LEU A 24 -14.53 49.35 -28.83
C LEU A 24 -14.47 49.65 -27.32
N LYS A 25 -13.28 50.14 -26.94
CA LYS A 25 -12.91 51.22 -26.00
C LYS A 25 -13.81 51.48 -24.78
N GLY A 26 -13.31 51.58 -23.55
CA GLY A 26 -11.93 51.60 -23.10
C GLY A 26 -11.85 52.01 -21.63
N GLN A 27 -10.95 51.37 -20.90
CA GLN A 27 -10.25 51.89 -19.73
C GLN A 27 -8.85 51.28 -19.80
N THR A 28 -7.83 52.08 -19.53
CA THR A 28 -6.43 51.64 -19.50
C THR A 28 -6.30 50.33 -18.72
N PRO A 29 -5.88 49.22 -19.34
CA PRO A 29 -5.62 48.00 -18.59
C PRO A 29 -4.54 48.31 -17.55
N PRO A 30 -4.66 47.82 -16.31
CA PRO A 30 -3.48 47.72 -15.46
C PRO A 30 -2.41 47.02 -16.30
N THR A 31 -1.19 47.55 -16.28
CA THR A 31 0.00 46.84 -16.75
C THR A 31 -0.18 45.36 -16.45
N PRO A 32 -0.08 44.44 -17.43
CA PRO A 32 -0.14 43.03 -17.12
C PRO A 32 1.00 42.79 -16.15
N ALA A 33 0.66 42.66 -14.87
CA ALA A 33 1.49 41.94 -13.96
C ALA A 33 1.57 40.58 -14.62
N TRP A 34 2.73 40.28 -15.18
CA TRP A 34 3.14 38.91 -15.36
C TRP A 34 3.17 38.30 -13.95
N THR A 35 2.01 37.95 -13.40
CA THR A 35 1.95 36.88 -12.41
C THR A 35 2.26 35.65 -13.23
N THR A 36 3.56 35.41 -13.36
CA THR A 36 4.08 34.08 -13.51
C THR A 36 3.34 33.24 -12.47
N ASN A 37 2.39 32.42 -12.94
CA ASN A 37 1.78 31.39 -12.12
C ASN A 37 2.86 30.34 -11.87
N TRP A 38 3.82 30.68 -11.00
CA TRP A 38 4.60 29.68 -10.31
C TRP A 38 3.59 28.94 -9.45
N VAL A 39 3.09 27.80 -9.94
CA VAL A 39 2.69 26.73 -9.03
C VAL A 39 3.97 26.42 -8.27
N GLN A 40 4.15 27.01 -7.08
CA GLN A 40 5.25 26.65 -6.21
C GLN A 40 5.03 25.19 -5.87
N THR A 41 5.80 24.33 -6.53
CA THR A 41 5.91 22.93 -6.21
C THR A 41 6.22 22.79 -4.72
N LEU A 42 5.44 21.98 -4.00
CA LEU A 42 5.67 21.68 -2.57
C LEU A 42 7.06 21.04 -2.31
N ASN A 43 7.72 20.64 -3.38
CA ASN A 43 8.85 19.75 -3.51
C ASN A 43 10.18 20.22 -2.88
N GLU A 44 10.18 21.38 -2.22
CA GLU A 44 11.38 21.98 -1.61
C GLU A 44 11.41 21.82 -0.07
N TYR A 45 10.31 21.38 0.56
CA TYR A 45 10.18 21.38 2.02
C TYR A 45 9.41 20.17 2.55
N ASN A 46 9.85 19.65 3.70
CA ASN A 46 9.17 18.56 4.40
C ASN A 46 7.79 18.99 4.90
N LEU A 47 6.79 18.14 4.71
CA LEU A 47 5.48 18.26 5.35
C LEU A 47 5.39 17.29 6.53
N ASN A 48 4.98 17.81 7.69
CA ASN A 48 4.98 17.11 8.97
C ASN A 48 3.60 16.61 9.37
N ALA A 49 2.56 17.42 9.17
CA ALA A 49 1.19 17.09 9.51
C ALA A 49 0.21 17.62 8.47
N VAL A 50 -0.95 16.98 8.38
CA VAL A 50 -2.07 17.40 7.54
C VAL A 50 -3.37 17.19 8.30
N THR A 51 -4.30 18.12 8.13
CA THR A 51 -5.66 18.04 8.69
C THR A 51 -6.71 18.41 7.65
N TRP A 52 -7.95 18.05 7.91
CA TRP A 52 -9.11 18.46 7.13
C TRP A 52 -10.13 19.15 8.03
N GLY A 53 -10.64 20.28 7.59
CA GLY A 53 -11.72 21.01 8.24
C GLY A 53 -12.43 21.90 7.24
N ASN A 54 -13.71 22.20 7.44
CA ASN A 54 -14.46 23.21 6.66
C ASN A 54 -14.20 23.21 5.13
N GLY A 55 -14.10 22.02 4.51
CA GLY A 55 -13.89 21.90 3.06
C GLY A 55 -12.45 22.11 2.58
N LEU A 56 -11.45 22.14 3.46
CA LEU A 56 -10.06 22.46 3.14
C LEU A 56 -9.07 21.55 3.88
N TYR A 57 -8.12 20.99 3.12
CA TYR A 57 -6.92 20.37 3.67
C TYR A 57 -5.91 21.44 4.01
N VAL A 58 -5.28 21.32 5.17
CA VAL A 58 -4.16 22.16 5.58
C VAL A 58 -2.99 21.26 5.94
N ALA A 59 -1.88 21.42 5.24
CA ALA A 59 -0.61 20.75 5.51
C ALA A 59 0.42 21.75 6.03
N VAL A 60 1.23 21.34 7.01
CA VAL A 60 2.25 22.19 7.65
C VAL A 60 3.59 21.47 7.70
N GLY A 61 4.70 22.22 7.78
CA GLY A 61 6.02 21.59 7.84
C GLY A 61 7.22 22.52 8.00
N GLY A 62 8.35 22.11 7.40
CA GLY A 62 9.66 22.75 7.53
C GLY A 62 9.67 24.24 7.16
N TYR A 63 10.48 25.03 7.87
CA TYR A 63 10.64 26.47 7.64
C TYR A 63 9.32 27.27 7.63
N GLY A 64 8.40 26.94 8.53
CA GLY A 64 7.11 27.62 8.65
C GLY A 64 6.17 27.35 7.49
N LYS A 65 6.36 26.27 6.72
CA LYS A 65 5.55 26.00 5.53
C LYS A 65 4.11 25.70 5.92
N ILE A 66 3.18 26.34 5.22
CA ILE A 66 1.75 26.00 5.21
C ILE A 66 1.31 25.87 3.76
N ALA A 67 0.51 24.85 3.46
CA ALA A 67 -0.13 24.66 2.18
C ALA A 67 -1.59 24.23 2.36
N THR A 68 -2.48 24.68 1.47
CA THR A 68 -3.89 24.27 1.50
C THR A 68 -4.41 23.79 0.17
N SER A 69 -5.43 22.94 0.23
CA SER A 69 -6.07 22.33 -0.94
C SER A 69 -7.52 22.00 -0.63
N SER A 70 -8.44 22.21 -1.57
CA SER A 70 -9.85 21.80 -1.42
C SER A 70 -10.12 20.37 -1.89
N ASP A 71 -9.20 19.77 -2.66
CA ASP A 71 -9.37 18.46 -3.32
C ASP A 71 -8.24 17.46 -2.97
N GLY A 72 -7.22 17.89 -2.21
CA GLY A 72 -6.04 17.10 -1.88
C GLY A 72 -5.07 16.91 -3.05
N ILE A 73 -5.37 17.47 -4.23
CA ILE A 73 -4.61 17.31 -5.47
C ILE A 73 -3.89 18.61 -5.81
N GLN A 74 -4.63 19.73 -5.84
CA GLN A 74 -4.10 21.04 -6.16
C GLN A 74 -3.79 21.82 -4.89
N TRP A 75 -2.52 22.12 -4.66
CA TRP A 75 -2.04 22.75 -3.44
C TRP A 75 -1.54 24.17 -3.66
N GLN A 76 -1.87 25.05 -2.72
CA GLN A 76 -1.44 26.43 -2.70
C GLN A 76 -0.68 26.73 -1.41
N THR A 77 0.51 27.31 -1.52
CA THR A 77 1.32 27.68 -0.37
C THR A 77 0.76 28.94 0.29
N ARG A 78 0.80 28.99 1.62
CA ARG A 78 0.30 30.11 2.44
C ARG A 78 1.43 30.72 3.25
N ARG A 79 1.32 32.02 3.53
CA ARG A 79 2.24 32.71 4.44
C ARG A 79 1.84 32.40 5.87
N SER A 80 2.75 31.82 6.64
CA SER A 80 2.56 31.52 8.06
C SER A 80 2.92 32.69 8.99
N GLY A 81 3.78 33.59 8.53
CA GLY A 81 4.34 34.67 9.36
C GLY A 81 5.50 34.24 10.25
N THR A 82 5.99 33.01 10.10
CA THR A 82 7.13 32.46 10.87
C THR A 82 8.07 31.66 9.96
N ILE A 83 9.32 31.51 10.39
CA ILE A 83 10.30 30.60 9.79
C ILE A 83 10.52 29.34 10.64
N GLN A 84 9.88 29.26 11.81
CA GLN A 84 10.01 28.12 12.71
C GLN A 84 9.35 26.89 12.07
N GLU A 85 9.96 25.71 12.25
CA GLU A 85 9.37 24.46 11.77
C GLU A 85 8.02 24.20 12.46
N LEU A 86 7.01 23.83 11.68
CA LEU A 86 5.68 23.46 12.18
C LEU A 86 5.57 21.93 12.22
N PHE A 87 5.19 21.40 13.37
CA PHE A 87 5.15 19.95 13.63
C PHE A 87 3.73 19.38 13.58
N GLY A 88 2.73 20.13 14.06
CA GLY A 88 1.34 19.66 14.16
C GLY A 88 0.33 20.67 13.63
N VAL A 89 -0.80 20.18 13.15
CA VAL A 89 -1.95 21.01 12.74
C VAL A 89 -3.26 20.28 13.02
N SER A 90 -4.28 21.01 13.49
CA SER A 90 -5.63 20.48 13.71
C SER A 90 -6.68 21.52 13.37
N ALA A 91 -7.88 21.06 13.06
CA ALA A 91 -9.03 21.90 12.73
C ALA A 91 -10.18 21.64 13.72
N GLY A 92 -10.95 22.66 14.05
CA GLY A 92 -11.96 22.59 15.09
C GLY A 92 -12.87 23.81 15.13
N THR A 93 -13.93 23.73 15.93
CA THR A 93 -14.92 24.81 16.06
C THR A 93 -14.99 25.31 17.50
N VAL A 94 -14.72 26.59 17.72
CA VAL A 94 -14.74 27.21 19.05
C VAL A 94 -15.75 28.34 19.02
N GLY A 95 -16.72 28.33 19.95
CA GLY A 95 -17.77 29.35 19.99
C GLY A 95 -18.60 29.47 18.70
N GLY A 96 -18.73 28.39 17.93
CA GLY A 96 -19.44 28.37 16.63
C GLY A 96 -18.63 28.89 15.43
N VAL A 97 -17.36 29.27 15.63
CA VAL A 97 -16.46 29.69 14.56
C VAL A 97 -15.42 28.59 14.30
N HIS A 98 -15.17 28.30 13.03
CA HIS A 98 -14.16 27.31 12.64
C HIS A 98 -12.75 27.90 12.70
N TYR A 99 -11.80 27.10 13.15
CA TYR A 99 -10.38 27.45 13.26
C TYR A 99 -9.49 26.29 12.86
N TYR A 100 -8.32 26.64 12.34
CA TYR A 100 -7.13 25.81 12.24
C TYR A 100 -6.10 26.33 13.22
N VAL A 101 -5.42 25.41 13.90
CA VAL A 101 -4.30 25.70 14.77
C VAL A 101 -3.09 24.90 14.29
N ALA A 102 -1.96 25.58 14.09
CA ALA A 102 -0.68 24.95 13.76
C ALA A 102 0.34 25.25 14.87
N VAL A 103 1.16 24.27 15.21
CA VAL A 103 2.12 24.36 16.31
C VAL A 103 3.51 23.91 15.87
N GLY A 104 4.56 24.43 16.50
CA GLY A 104 5.91 24.21 16.04
C GLY A 104 7.02 24.56 17.02
N ALA A 105 8.22 24.70 16.47
CA ALA A 105 9.44 24.96 17.21
C ALA A 105 9.39 26.28 18.00
N ALA A 106 10.17 26.34 19.07
CA ALA A 106 10.30 27.54 19.93
C ALA A 106 8.96 28.08 20.46
N GLY A 107 8.03 27.20 20.84
CA GLY A 107 6.74 27.57 21.39
C GLY A 107 5.74 28.14 20.37
N THR A 108 6.01 28.01 19.06
CA THR A 108 5.20 28.65 18.01
C THR A 108 3.78 28.09 17.99
N ILE A 109 2.78 28.96 18.12
CA ILE A 109 1.37 28.67 17.87
C ILE A 109 0.84 29.66 16.83
N LEU A 110 0.24 29.13 15.76
CA LEU A 110 -0.45 29.88 14.72
C LEU A 110 -1.92 29.52 14.72
N GLN A 111 -2.78 30.50 14.43
CA GLN A 111 -4.21 30.28 14.24
C GLN A 111 -4.74 30.94 12.97
N SER A 112 -5.79 30.35 12.41
CA SER A 112 -6.47 30.83 11.20
C SER A 112 -7.94 30.39 11.23
N SER A 113 -8.88 31.26 10.84
CA SER A 113 -10.31 30.86 10.72
C SER A 113 -10.69 30.37 9.32
N ASP A 114 -9.85 30.66 8.31
CA ASP A 114 -10.10 30.37 6.90
C ASP A 114 -9.08 29.39 6.29
N GLY A 115 -8.01 29.05 7.02
CA GLY A 115 -6.90 28.22 6.57
C GLY A 115 -5.95 28.93 5.60
N VAL A 116 -6.24 30.17 5.22
CA VAL A 116 -5.49 30.97 4.23
C VAL A 116 -4.67 32.05 4.91
N THR A 117 -5.28 32.76 5.85
CA THR A 117 -4.68 33.87 6.60
C THR A 117 -4.28 33.40 7.98
N TRP A 118 -2.98 33.41 8.27
CA TRP A 118 -2.43 32.89 9.53
C TRP A 118 -1.90 34.02 10.39
N THR A 119 -2.15 33.89 11.70
CA THR A 119 -1.66 34.83 12.71
C THR A 119 -0.85 34.08 13.76
N VAL A 120 0.32 34.63 14.10
CA VAL A 120 1.13 34.14 15.23
C VAL A 120 0.46 34.58 16.52
N VAL A 121 0.22 33.65 17.43
CA VAL A 121 -0.30 33.95 18.77
C VAL A 121 0.84 34.55 19.60
N SER A 122 0.78 35.85 19.87
CA SER A 122 1.89 36.61 20.47
C SER A 122 2.04 36.47 21.99
N SER A 123 1.07 35.87 22.67
CA SER A 123 1.03 35.72 24.12
C SER A 123 0.63 34.31 24.51
N THR A 124 1.56 33.38 24.39
CA THR A 124 1.38 31.99 24.84
C THR A 124 2.08 31.78 26.18
N PRO A 125 1.49 30.99 27.10
CA PRO A 125 2.14 30.63 28.38
C PRO A 125 3.16 29.48 28.19
N THR A 126 3.71 29.34 26.98
CA THR A 126 4.65 28.28 26.61
C THR A 126 6.06 28.68 27.04
N THR A 127 6.90 27.70 27.30
CA THR A 127 8.35 27.90 27.30
C THR A 127 8.82 28.11 25.84
N VAL A 128 10.08 28.52 25.63
CA VAL A 128 10.73 28.52 24.31
C VAL A 128 11.01 27.10 23.77
N ASP A 129 10.32 26.10 24.31
CA ASP A 129 10.47 24.69 23.95
C ASP A 129 9.53 24.30 22.79
N ASP A 130 9.81 23.18 22.12
CA ASP A 130 9.08 22.77 20.92
C ASP A 130 7.67 22.21 21.21
N LEU A 131 6.69 22.57 20.38
CA LEU A 131 5.32 22.05 20.43
C LEU A 131 5.07 21.06 19.29
N PHE A 132 4.78 19.80 19.61
CA PHE A 132 4.81 18.72 18.61
C PHE A 132 3.44 18.41 18.01
N ALA A 133 2.37 18.45 18.81
CA ALA A 133 1.05 18.03 18.34
C ALA A 133 -0.06 18.90 18.92
N VAL A 134 -1.15 18.99 18.15
CA VAL A 134 -2.37 19.69 18.53
C VAL A 134 -3.57 18.82 18.14
N GLY A 135 -4.55 18.75 19.03
CA GLY A 135 -5.80 18.03 18.83
C GLY A 135 -6.98 18.90 19.23
N TYR A 136 -8.14 18.60 18.67
CA TYR A 136 -9.38 19.32 18.95
C TYR A 136 -10.47 18.36 19.40
N GLY A 137 -11.25 18.78 20.39
CA GLY A 137 -12.40 18.07 20.91
C GLY A 137 -13.15 18.87 21.96
N ASP A 138 -14.47 18.68 22.05
CA ASP A 138 -15.34 19.38 23.00
C ASP A 138 -15.17 20.92 23.03
N GLY A 139 -15.01 21.54 21.84
CA GLY A 139 -14.79 22.99 21.75
C GLY A 139 -13.44 23.47 22.27
N THR A 140 -12.49 22.57 22.53
CA THR A 140 -11.17 22.88 23.07
C THR A 140 -10.07 22.42 22.13
N PHE A 141 -9.08 23.29 21.87
CA PHE A 141 -7.80 22.88 21.31
C PHE A 141 -6.84 22.56 22.44
N LEU A 142 -6.17 21.41 22.34
CA LEU A 142 -5.12 20.97 23.25
C LEU A 142 -3.81 20.80 22.48
N VAL A 143 -2.76 21.45 22.96
CA VAL A 143 -1.41 21.44 22.41
C VAL A 143 -0.47 20.77 23.39
N VAL A 144 0.38 19.90 22.86
CA VAL A 144 1.37 19.14 23.63
C VAL A 144 2.76 19.30 23.04
N GLY A 145 3.76 19.44 23.89
CA GLY A 145 5.15 19.69 23.52
C GLY A 145 6.13 19.36 24.64
N ASP A 146 7.38 19.78 24.47
CA ASP A 146 8.42 19.69 25.50
C ASP A 146 8.02 20.56 26.71
N ASN A 147 7.75 19.93 27.85
CA ASN A 147 7.33 20.56 29.11
C ASN A 147 6.10 21.47 29.01
N SER A 148 5.35 21.40 27.91
CA SER A 148 4.32 22.37 27.57
C SER A 148 3.03 21.65 27.18
N PHE A 149 2.04 21.71 28.06
CA PHE A 149 0.66 21.36 27.77
C PHE A 149 -0.16 22.65 27.86
N VAL A 150 -0.75 23.05 26.75
CA VAL A 150 -1.47 24.32 26.63
C VAL A 150 -2.80 24.07 25.95
N ARG A 151 -3.85 24.71 26.44
CA ARG A 151 -5.18 24.61 25.84
C ARG A 151 -5.82 25.97 25.63
N THR A 152 -6.80 26.01 24.74
CA THR A 152 -7.72 27.14 24.60
C THR A 152 -9.12 26.64 24.27
N SER A 153 -10.13 27.33 24.80
CA SER A 153 -11.56 27.11 24.53
C SER A 153 -12.26 28.39 24.05
N ASP A 154 -11.49 29.46 23.80
CA ASP A 154 -11.99 30.76 23.36
C ASP A 154 -11.15 31.38 22.21
N MET A 155 -10.02 30.76 21.85
CA MET A 155 -9.02 31.24 20.87
C MET A 155 -8.34 32.58 21.21
N THR A 156 -8.64 33.14 22.39
CA THR A 156 -8.07 34.41 22.86
C THR A 156 -7.17 34.23 24.07
N SER A 157 -7.44 33.23 24.90
CA SER A 157 -6.70 32.89 26.09
C SER A 157 -6.13 31.48 25.94
N TRP A 158 -4.80 31.40 25.97
CA TRP A 158 -4.07 30.14 26.00
C TRP A 158 -3.61 29.90 27.43
N VAL A 159 -3.98 28.76 28.00
CA VAL A 159 -3.73 28.44 29.41
C VAL A 159 -2.87 27.19 29.50
N ARG A 160 -1.80 27.25 30.30
CA ARG A 160 -0.95 26.09 30.60
C ARG A 160 -1.70 25.17 31.57
N THR A 161 -1.71 23.88 31.29
CA THR A 161 -2.30 22.86 32.17
C THR A 161 -1.19 22.13 32.94
N GLN A 162 -1.54 21.44 34.02
CA GLN A 162 -0.57 20.58 34.69
C GLN A 162 -0.12 19.47 33.73
N SER A 163 1.19 19.26 33.64
CA SER A 163 1.75 18.11 32.94
C SER A 163 1.28 16.82 33.65
N PRO A 164 1.04 15.72 32.92
CA PRO A 164 0.56 14.47 33.51
C PRO A 164 1.42 13.87 34.64
N ARG A 165 2.68 14.30 34.80
CA ARG A 165 3.58 13.84 35.87
C ARG A 165 4.12 15.01 36.70
N GLN A 166 3.98 14.93 38.03
CA GLN A 166 4.31 16.01 38.99
C GLN A 166 5.81 16.18 39.33
N SER A 167 6.73 15.41 38.73
CA SER A 167 8.18 15.46 39.08
C SER A 167 8.98 16.29 38.08
N ASP A 168 10.10 16.87 38.55
CA ASP A 168 11.09 17.72 37.84
C ASP A 168 11.78 17.11 36.59
N GLN A 169 11.17 16.13 35.94
CA GLN A 169 11.69 15.40 34.79
C GLN A 169 10.99 15.85 33.51
N ILE A 170 11.78 16.14 32.49
CA ILE A 170 11.32 16.76 31.24
C ILE A 170 10.45 15.76 30.45
N GLU A 171 9.18 16.09 30.21
CA GLU A 171 8.27 15.27 29.40
C GLU A 171 7.90 15.97 28.09
N ALA A 172 8.17 15.29 26.98
CA ALA A 172 7.78 15.66 25.63
C ALA A 172 6.43 15.03 25.29
N GLY A 173 5.36 15.82 25.20
CA GLY A 173 4.11 15.38 24.60
C GLY A 173 4.28 15.20 23.09
N THR A 174 3.91 14.05 22.54
CA THR A 174 4.30 13.67 21.16
C THR A 174 3.12 13.52 20.19
N ALA A 175 1.96 13.13 20.69
CA ALA A 175 0.73 13.01 19.91
C ALA A 175 -0.49 13.21 20.81
N VAL A 176 -1.60 13.63 20.21
CA VAL A 176 -2.88 13.88 20.88
C VAL A 176 -4.03 13.50 19.97
N ALA A 177 -5.05 12.86 20.54
CA ALA A 177 -6.32 12.60 19.88
C ALA A 177 -7.48 12.83 20.85
N TYR A 178 -8.65 13.14 20.31
CA TYR A 178 -9.88 13.22 21.06
C TYR A 178 -10.89 12.22 20.51
N GLY A 179 -11.58 11.54 21.42
CA GLY A 179 -12.57 10.51 21.08
C GLY A 179 -13.22 9.99 22.36
N ASN A 180 -14.41 9.37 22.25
CA ASN A 180 -15.13 8.87 23.42
C ASN A 180 -15.23 9.89 24.59
N ARG A 181 -15.39 11.18 24.25
CA ARG A 181 -15.46 12.31 25.20
C ARG A 181 -14.22 12.53 26.07
N GLN A 182 -13.04 12.14 25.60
CA GLN A 182 -11.78 12.30 26.32
C GLN A 182 -10.62 12.60 25.37
N PHE A 183 -9.64 13.34 25.89
CA PHE A 183 -8.33 13.46 25.26
C PHE A 183 -7.45 12.29 25.67
N VAL A 184 -6.73 11.73 24.70
CA VAL A 184 -5.62 10.79 24.92
C VAL A 184 -4.35 11.40 24.37
N VAL A 185 -3.29 11.39 25.18
CA VAL A 185 -1.97 11.93 24.81
C VAL A 185 -0.88 10.92 25.09
N SER A 186 0.20 11.01 24.31
CA SER A 186 1.42 10.26 24.54
C SER A 186 2.55 11.16 25.04
N THR A 187 3.28 10.72 26.07
CA THR A 187 4.49 11.40 26.55
C THR A 187 5.74 10.53 26.46
N ALA A 188 6.88 11.18 26.21
CA ALA A 188 8.22 10.60 26.23
C ALA A 188 9.15 11.46 27.10
N LEU A 189 10.06 10.85 27.85
CA LEU A 189 11.01 11.59 28.69
C LEU A 189 12.16 12.14 27.83
N SER A 190 12.49 13.41 28.03
CA SER A 190 13.55 14.12 27.30
C SER A 190 14.81 14.28 28.20
N HIS A 191 15.95 13.80 27.70
CA HIS A 191 17.35 14.04 28.11
C HIS A 191 18.13 13.17 29.14
N SER A 192 19.26 12.68 28.61
CA SER A 192 20.63 12.52 29.15
C SER A 192 20.99 11.43 30.18
N ARG A 193 20.07 10.88 30.95
CA ARG A 193 20.40 9.76 31.88
C ARG A 193 19.37 8.67 31.76
N GLY A 194 19.59 7.81 30.76
CA GLY A 194 18.62 6.84 30.27
C GLY A 194 17.86 6.07 31.34
N GLN A 195 16.64 6.49 31.62
CA GLN A 195 15.54 5.71 32.19
C GLN A 195 14.23 6.45 31.87
N GLY A 196 13.53 6.09 30.79
CA GLY A 196 12.22 6.66 30.51
C GLY A 196 11.28 5.72 29.77
N ASN A 197 10.17 5.38 30.42
CA ASN A 197 9.07 4.58 29.88
C ASN A 197 8.10 5.47 29.11
N LEU A 198 7.74 5.05 27.89
CA LEU A 198 6.58 5.60 27.17
C LEU A 198 5.31 5.50 28.02
N ARG A 199 4.48 6.56 28.03
CA ARG A 199 3.18 6.53 28.72
C ARG A 199 2.09 7.16 27.89
N LEU A 200 0.91 6.55 27.95
CA LEU A 200 -0.33 7.13 27.50
C LEU A 200 -1.05 7.72 28.72
N TRP A 201 -1.73 8.84 28.50
CA TRP A 201 -2.52 9.52 29.51
C TRP A 201 -3.86 9.90 28.93
N LYS A 202 -4.88 9.92 29.78
CA LYS A 202 -6.20 10.41 29.41
C LYS A 202 -6.64 11.59 30.26
N SER A 203 -7.48 12.43 29.69
CA SER A 203 -8.18 13.51 30.38
C SER A 203 -9.64 13.54 29.91
N SER A 204 -10.57 13.51 30.87
CA SER A 204 -12.01 13.58 30.62
C SER A 204 -12.59 14.97 30.91
N ASP A 205 -11.73 15.96 31.18
CA ASP A 205 -12.06 17.33 31.55
C ASP A 205 -11.26 18.33 30.70
N ASN A 206 -11.12 18.02 29.42
CA ASN A 206 -10.53 18.90 28.41
C ASN A 206 -9.09 19.35 28.73
N GLY A 207 -8.29 18.43 29.27
CA GLY A 207 -6.86 18.58 29.54
C GLY A 207 -6.54 19.20 30.90
N GLU A 208 -7.52 19.39 31.78
CA GLU A 208 -7.30 19.98 33.11
C GLU A 208 -6.60 18.99 34.06
N HIS A 209 -7.05 17.74 34.08
CA HIS A 209 -6.47 16.68 34.89
C HIS A 209 -6.14 15.44 34.05
N TRP A 210 -5.08 14.76 34.44
CA TRP A 210 -4.53 13.62 33.70
C TRP A 210 -4.51 12.35 34.54
N ILE A 211 -4.94 11.25 33.92
CA ILE A 211 -4.88 9.90 34.48
C ILE A 211 -3.92 9.06 33.64
N ALA A 212 -2.94 8.44 34.29
CA ALA A 212 -2.01 7.53 33.63
C ALA A 212 -2.75 6.27 33.17
N LEU A 213 -2.57 5.89 31.91
CA LEU A 213 -3.06 4.62 31.37
C LEU A 213 -2.03 3.50 31.58
N PRO A 214 -2.45 2.22 31.51
CA PRO A 214 -1.54 1.09 31.68
C PRO A 214 -0.32 1.19 30.76
N ASN A 215 0.87 0.90 31.29
CA ASN A 215 2.08 0.92 30.47
C ASN A 215 2.05 -0.25 29.48
N LEU A 216 1.82 0.08 28.21
CA LEU A 216 1.76 -0.88 27.10
C LEU A 216 3.09 -1.60 26.86
N VAL A 217 4.21 -1.02 27.32
CA VAL A 217 5.54 -1.58 27.14
C VAL A 217 6.38 -1.34 28.40
N PRO A 218 6.27 -2.23 29.40
CA PRO A 218 7.23 -2.23 30.50
C PRO A 218 8.63 -2.48 29.92
N ASP A 219 9.61 -1.71 30.37
CA ASP A 219 11.05 -1.92 30.15
C ASP A 219 11.63 -1.50 28.78
N VAL A 220 10.96 -0.59 28.06
CA VAL A 220 11.52 -0.04 26.82
C VAL A 220 11.86 1.43 26.91
N TYR A 221 13.13 1.68 26.59
CA TYR A 221 13.80 2.96 26.62
C TYR A 221 13.90 3.53 25.18
N TRP A 222 13.70 4.84 25.02
CA TRP A 222 13.98 5.62 23.78
C TRP A 222 12.98 5.53 22.61
N VAL A 223 11.69 5.34 22.88
CA VAL A 223 10.62 5.33 21.86
C VAL A 223 9.74 6.58 22.00
N ARG A 224 9.24 7.12 20.88
CA ARG A 224 8.23 8.19 20.79
C ARG A 224 6.97 7.65 20.09
N PHE A 225 5.77 8.07 20.49
CA PHE A 225 4.59 7.85 19.65
C PHE A 225 4.60 8.87 18.52
N GLY A 226 4.38 8.41 17.28
CA GLY A 226 4.28 9.25 16.11
C GLY A 226 2.88 9.83 15.92
N GLY A 227 1.84 9.04 16.17
CA GLY A 227 0.45 9.44 15.96
C GLY A 227 -0.55 8.64 16.78
N ILE A 228 -1.71 9.25 17.02
CA ILE A 228 -2.88 8.62 17.68
C ILE A 228 -4.12 8.98 16.85
N ALA A 229 -4.96 8.00 16.56
CA ALA A 229 -6.23 8.19 15.86
C ALA A 229 -7.39 7.57 16.66
N TYR A 230 -8.60 8.09 16.44
CA TYR A 230 -9.84 7.58 17.01
C TYR A 230 -10.84 7.29 15.88
N GLY A 231 -11.52 6.15 15.96
CA GLY A 231 -12.63 5.79 15.10
C GLY A 231 -13.92 5.58 15.88
N ASP A 232 -14.99 6.24 15.47
CA ASP A 232 -16.31 6.14 16.10
C ASP A 232 -16.80 4.68 16.07
N GLY A 233 -17.00 4.07 17.24
CA GLY A 233 -17.40 2.67 17.38
C GLY A 233 -16.27 1.64 17.32
N TYR A 234 -15.03 2.06 17.01
CA TYR A 234 -13.85 1.18 16.92
C TYR A 234 -12.80 1.48 17.99
N GLY A 235 -12.72 2.72 18.48
CA GLY A 235 -11.82 3.11 19.56
C GLY A 235 -10.54 3.80 19.09
N PHE A 236 -9.50 3.76 19.91
CA PHE A 236 -8.22 4.43 19.70
C PHE A 236 -7.14 3.49 19.16
N LEU A 237 -6.31 4.03 18.28
CA LEU A 237 -5.10 3.41 17.78
C LEU A 237 -3.91 4.37 17.96
N ALA A 238 -2.86 3.93 18.66
CA ALA A 238 -1.63 4.70 18.87
C ALA A 238 -0.43 3.99 18.21
N VAL A 239 0.39 4.74 17.47
CA VAL A 239 1.54 4.20 16.72
C VAL A 239 2.82 4.95 17.04
N GLY A 240 3.97 4.27 17.06
CA GLY A 240 5.26 4.86 17.47
C GLY A 240 6.47 4.57 16.59
N HIS A 241 7.56 5.30 16.87
CA HIS A 241 8.88 5.23 16.23
C HIS A 241 10.02 5.45 17.24
N TYR A 242 11.25 5.07 16.87
CA TYR A 242 12.48 5.42 17.60
C TYR A 242 13.05 6.76 17.10
N SER A 243 13.50 7.64 18.01
CA SER A 243 14.25 8.86 17.64
C SER A 243 15.35 9.19 18.67
N PHE A 244 16.58 9.39 18.18
CA PHE A 244 17.61 10.21 18.81
C PHE A 244 17.63 11.54 18.04
N ARG A 245 17.33 12.66 18.72
CA ARG A 245 17.53 14.00 18.16
C ARG A 245 18.96 14.41 18.50
N GLY A 246 19.79 14.66 17.49
CA GLY A 246 21.04 15.40 17.69
C GLY A 246 20.75 16.91 17.66
N ASP A 247 21.69 17.71 18.12
CA ASP A 247 21.56 19.18 18.27
C ASP A 247 21.35 19.95 16.95
N ASP A 248 21.33 19.27 15.80
CA ASP A 248 21.09 19.84 14.47
C ASP A 248 19.66 19.64 13.94
N GLY A 249 18.77 19.05 14.76
CA GLY A 249 17.37 18.79 14.37
C GLY A 249 17.18 17.60 13.43
N ALA A 250 18.22 16.81 13.15
CA ALA A 250 18.10 15.57 12.40
C ALA A 250 17.66 14.39 13.29
N ASP A 251 16.72 13.57 12.80
CA ASP A 251 16.44 12.25 13.36
C ASP A 251 17.59 11.31 13.02
N TYR A 252 18.47 11.03 13.98
CA TYR A 252 19.53 10.05 13.80
C TYR A 252 19.00 8.64 14.05
N SER A 253 19.10 7.76 13.04
CA SER A 253 19.19 6.33 13.34
C SER A 253 20.49 6.07 14.11
N ILE A 254 20.45 5.23 15.16
CA ILE A 254 21.47 4.94 16.19
C ILE A 254 22.89 4.52 15.70
N GLN A 255 23.29 4.73 14.45
CA GLN A 255 24.58 4.29 13.93
C GLN A 255 25.84 4.89 14.59
N GLN A 256 25.78 5.85 15.52
CA GLN A 256 26.98 6.63 15.85
C GLN A 256 27.46 6.76 17.29
N PHE A 257 26.76 6.25 18.32
CA PHE A 257 27.31 6.37 19.68
C PHE A 257 27.15 5.08 20.50
N TRP A 258 28.26 4.68 21.15
CA TRP A 258 28.45 3.64 22.18
C TRP A 258 28.73 2.21 21.68
N SER A 259 30.02 1.93 21.47
CA SER A 259 30.57 0.65 20.99
C SER A 259 30.78 -0.44 22.06
N ASN A 260 30.28 -0.31 23.30
CA ASN A 260 30.72 -1.18 24.41
C ASN A 260 29.62 -1.77 25.33
N TYR A 261 28.32 -1.73 24.97
CA TYR A 261 27.28 -2.46 25.72
C TYR A 261 26.37 -3.23 24.77
N ALA A 262 26.49 -4.56 24.78
CA ALA A 262 25.57 -5.47 24.10
C ALA A 262 24.31 -5.66 24.97
N PHE A 263 23.24 -4.94 24.64
CA PHE A 263 21.90 -5.26 25.10
C PHE A 263 21.06 -5.66 23.88
N LEU A 264 20.49 -6.86 23.94
CA LEU A 264 19.43 -7.34 23.05
C LEU A 264 18.24 -6.38 23.15
N VAL A 265 18.04 -5.53 22.14
CA VAL A 265 16.81 -4.73 22.03
C VAL A 265 15.81 -5.51 21.19
N ASP A 266 15.18 -6.51 21.82
CA ASP A 266 13.99 -7.23 21.33
C ASP A 266 12.68 -6.52 21.76
N SER A 267 12.68 -5.18 21.85
CA SER A 267 11.58 -4.51 22.54
C SER A 267 11.32 -3.08 22.03
N ALA A 268 10.48 -2.97 20.96
CA ALA A 268 9.23 -2.17 20.90
C ALA A 268 8.96 -1.48 19.55
N HIS A 269 8.07 -2.08 18.77
CA HIS A 269 7.31 -1.43 17.70
C HIS A 269 5.88 -1.25 18.19
N VAL A 270 5.63 -0.21 18.99
CA VAL A 270 4.39 -0.06 19.76
C VAL A 270 3.25 0.33 18.85
N VAL A 271 2.31 -0.59 18.67
CA VAL A 271 0.95 -0.23 18.30
C VAL A 271 0.04 -0.61 19.45
N GLY A 272 -0.63 0.38 20.01
CA GLY A 272 -1.63 0.21 21.04
C GLY A 272 -3.02 0.31 20.42
N PHE A 273 -3.92 -0.58 20.79
CA PHE A 273 -5.33 -0.48 20.45
C PHE A 273 -6.17 -0.46 21.73
N SER A 274 -7.20 0.38 21.74
CA SER A 274 -8.12 0.50 22.87
C SER A 274 -9.53 0.84 22.39
N PRO A 275 -10.51 -0.07 22.49
CA PRO A 275 -11.90 0.20 22.11
C PRO A 275 -12.53 1.38 22.87
N ASP A 276 -12.13 1.58 24.13
CA ASP A 276 -12.76 2.49 25.09
C ASP A 276 -11.88 3.68 25.49
N GLY A 277 -10.59 3.67 25.13
CA GLY A 277 -9.58 4.63 25.56
C GLY A 277 -9.03 4.40 26.98
N GLU A 278 -9.48 3.34 27.66
CA GLU A 278 -9.10 2.99 29.03
C GLU A 278 -8.27 1.70 29.08
N THR A 279 -8.73 0.68 28.36
CA THR A 279 -8.09 -0.63 28.27
C THR A 279 -7.24 -0.70 27.01
N TRP A 280 -5.93 -0.65 27.19
CA TRP A 280 -4.97 -0.63 26.09
C TRP A 280 -4.29 -1.99 25.93
N LYS A 281 -4.29 -2.51 24.70
CA LYS A 281 -3.61 -3.74 24.33
C LYS A 281 -2.47 -3.43 23.36
N LYS A 282 -1.29 -3.99 23.63
CA LYS A 282 -0.18 -3.99 22.67
C LYS A 282 -0.51 -4.96 21.54
N MET A 283 -0.43 -4.48 20.31
CA MET A 283 -0.69 -5.24 19.10
C MET A 283 0.61 -5.80 18.52
N VAL A 284 0.52 -6.99 17.91
CA VAL A 284 1.63 -7.62 17.18
C VAL A 284 1.41 -7.36 15.69
N ARG A 285 2.36 -6.69 15.05
CA ARG A 285 2.32 -6.42 13.61
C ARG A 285 3.29 -7.34 12.86
N PRO A 286 2.95 -7.75 11.62
CA PRO A 286 3.86 -8.53 10.78
C PRO A 286 5.00 -7.68 10.17
N TYR A 287 4.91 -6.34 10.23
CA TYR A 287 5.86 -5.41 9.61
C TYR A 287 6.62 -4.58 10.66
N THR A 288 7.96 -4.55 10.60
CA THR A 288 8.83 -3.79 11.50
C THR A 288 9.16 -2.40 10.95
N ILE A 289 8.14 -1.61 10.62
CA ILE A 289 8.29 -0.26 10.05
C ILE A 289 7.82 0.80 11.07
N ASN A 290 8.64 1.84 11.25
CA ASN A 290 8.28 3.01 12.06
C ASN A 290 7.09 3.74 11.43
N LEU A 291 6.08 4.00 12.24
CA LEU A 291 4.89 4.75 11.85
C LEU A 291 4.92 6.13 12.51
N TYR A 292 4.53 7.14 11.73
CA TYR A 292 4.52 8.54 12.16
C TYR A 292 3.11 9.11 12.18
N GLY A 293 2.24 8.74 11.25
CA GLY A 293 0.86 9.25 11.21
C GLY A 293 -0.15 8.12 11.35
N ALA A 294 -1.30 8.43 11.94
CA ALA A 294 -2.47 7.58 11.93
C ALA A 294 -3.72 8.41 11.67
N ALA A 295 -4.66 7.87 10.91
CA ALA A 295 -5.98 8.42 10.69
C ALA A 295 -7.01 7.29 10.69
N TYR A 296 -8.28 7.64 10.88
CA TYR A 296 -9.40 6.74 10.73
C TYR A 296 -10.43 7.36 9.77
N GLY A 297 -10.99 6.52 8.91
CA GLY A 297 -11.99 6.91 7.93
C GLY A 297 -12.37 5.72 7.07
N ASP A 298 -13.50 5.79 6.37
CA ASP A 298 -13.96 4.68 5.50
C ASP A 298 -13.91 3.31 6.22
N ASP A 299 -14.33 3.28 7.48
CA ASP A 299 -14.32 2.12 8.38
C ASP A 299 -12.96 1.42 8.57
N THR A 300 -11.85 2.10 8.29
CA THR A 300 -10.48 1.58 8.46
C THR A 300 -9.55 2.57 9.14
N PHE A 301 -8.64 2.06 9.96
CA PHE A 301 -7.46 2.81 10.35
C PHE A 301 -6.43 2.75 9.22
N VAL A 302 -5.79 3.89 9.00
CA VAL A 302 -4.66 4.05 8.07
C VAL A 302 -3.49 4.58 8.85
N CYS A 303 -2.35 3.89 8.76
CA CYS A 303 -1.11 4.33 9.35
C CYS A 303 -0.05 4.56 8.28
N VAL A 304 0.71 5.65 8.40
CA VAL A 304 1.75 6.01 7.45
C VAL A 304 3.10 6.12 8.14
N GLY A 305 4.18 5.78 7.42
CA GLY A 305 5.47 5.60 8.06
C GLY A 305 6.69 5.83 7.17
N ASN A 306 7.82 5.32 7.67
CA ASN A 306 9.06 5.22 6.90
C ASN A 306 8.84 4.45 5.60
N TYR A 307 9.68 4.74 4.60
CA TYR A 307 9.71 4.03 3.32
C TYR A 307 8.39 4.13 2.52
N GLY A 308 7.67 5.24 2.68
CA GLY A 308 6.35 5.40 2.08
C GLY A 308 5.32 4.38 2.54
N SER A 309 5.54 3.69 3.67
CA SER A 309 4.63 2.64 4.11
C SER A 309 3.23 3.17 4.39
N VAL A 310 2.22 2.45 3.89
CA VAL A 310 0.82 2.63 4.27
C VAL A 310 0.31 1.30 4.80
N GLN A 311 -0.20 1.28 6.03
CA GLN A 311 -0.72 0.08 6.67
C GLN A 311 -2.18 0.29 7.06
N LEU A 312 -3.03 -0.67 6.73
CA LEU A 312 -4.46 -0.65 7.04
C LEU A 312 -4.79 -1.64 8.15
N THR A 313 -5.76 -1.30 8.98
CA THR A 313 -6.35 -2.23 9.93
C THR A 313 -7.76 -1.79 10.32
N GLY A 314 -8.71 -2.73 10.39
CA GLY A 314 -10.05 -2.44 10.91
C GLY A 314 -10.15 -2.58 12.43
N ASP A 315 -9.36 -3.48 13.02
CA ASP A 315 -9.52 -3.95 14.41
C ASP A 315 -8.21 -3.97 15.21
N GLY A 316 -7.11 -3.49 14.62
CA GLY A 316 -5.76 -3.53 15.18
C GLY A 316 -5.11 -4.92 15.19
N ASN A 317 -5.81 -6.00 14.84
CA ASN A 317 -5.28 -7.37 14.84
C ASN A 317 -4.81 -7.79 13.45
N VAL A 318 -5.56 -7.43 12.41
CA VAL A 318 -5.23 -7.75 11.01
C VAL A 318 -4.67 -6.51 10.33
N TRP A 319 -3.52 -6.65 9.67
CA TRP A 319 -2.79 -5.55 9.06
C TRP A 319 -2.47 -5.84 7.61
N ASP A 320 -2.90 -4.94 6.72
CA ASP A 320 -2.54 -4.97 5.31
C ASP A 320 -1.49 -3.90 5.01
N LEU A 321 -0.42 -4.26 4.30
CA LEU A 321 0.56 -3.29 3.78
C LEU A 321 0.20 -2.94 2.35
N ILE A 322 -0.02 -1.66 2.09
CA ILE A 322 -0.45 -1.13 0.80
C ILE A 322 0.70 -0.39 0.12
N ALA A 323 0.84 -0.62 -1.19
CA ALA A 323 1.76 0.13 -2.02
C ALA A 323 1.29 1.59 -2.15
N SER A 324 2.13 2.52 -1.70
CA SER A 324 1.82 3.96 -1.71
C SER A 324 2.28 4.67 -2.99
N GLY A 325 3.13 4.02 -3.80
CA GLY A 325 3.77 4.62 -4.96
C GLY A 325 4.96 5.54 -4.64
N THR A 326 5.40 5.63 -3.38
CA THR A 326 6.57 6.40 -2.96
C THR A 326 7.40 5.64 -1.91
N ASP A 327 8.66 6.02 -1.76
CA ASP A 327 9.56 5.55 -0.69
C ASP A 327 9.88 6.66 0.33
N ARG A 328 9.43 7.89 0.08
CA ARG A 328 9.67 9.00 0.99
C ARG A 328 8.93 8.75 2.30
N ARG A 329 9.56 9.13 3.41
CA ARG A 329 8.94 9.02 4.73
C ARG A 329 7.65 9.85 4.74
N LEU A 330 6.53 9.18 5.00
CA LEU A 330 5.25 9.82 5.28
C LEU A 330 5.20 10.15 6.77
N ARG A 331 4.77 11.38 7.09
CA ARG A 331 4.75 11.93 8.45
C ARG A 331 3.33 12.12 8.98
N GLY A 332 2.42 12.59 8.12
CA GLY A 332 1.03 12.84 8.48
C GLY A 332 0.05 12.18 7.51
N VAL A 333 -1.12 11.80 8.02
CA VAL A 333 -2.25 11.32 7.22
C VAL A 333 -3.54 11.83 7.85
N THR A 334 -4.53 12.15 7.02
CA THR A 334 -5.87 12.54 7.46
C THR A 334 -6.92 11.93 6.54
N TYR A 335 -8.15 11.80 7.05
CA TYR A 335 -9.33 11.46 6.26
C TYR A 335 -10.33 12.60 6.35
N GLY A 336 -10.88 13.01 5.21
CA GLY A 336 -11.83 14.11 5.12
C GLY A 336 -12.24 14.33 3.68
N GLY A 337 -13.39 14.96 3.44
CA GLY A 337 -13.89 15.18 2.08
C GLY A 337 -14.15 13.90 1.27
N GLY A 338 -14.25 12.73 1.94
CA GLY A 338 -14.42 11.42 1.29
C GLY A 338 -13.13 10.78 0.77
N GLN A 339 -11.96 11.26 1.18
CA GLN A 339 -10.68 10.65 0.80
C GLN A 339 -9.61 10.79 1.90
N PHE A 340 -8.62 9.91 1.83
CA PHE A 340 -7.37 10.01 2.56
C PHE A 340 -6.38 10.92 1.85
N VAL A 341 -5.65 11.69 2.63
CA VAL A 341 -4.50 12.49 2.18
C VAL A 341 -3.33 12.21 3.11
N ALA A 342 -2.21 11.75 2.56
CA ALA A 342 -0.96 11.53 3.28
C ALA A 342 0.11 12.52 2.80
N VAL A 343 0.92 13.03 3.73
CA VAL A 343 1.99 13.99 3.45
C VAL A 343 3.32 13.55 4.05
N GLY A 344 4.43 14.00 3.48
CA GLY A 344 5.74 13.58 3.94
C GLY A 344 6.92 14.44 3.52
N VAL A 345 8.10 13.83 3.63
CA VAL A 345 9.40 14.42 3.29
C VAL A 345 9.45 14.82 1.80
N ASP A 346 10.17 15.90 1.50
CA ASP A 346 10.29 16.52 0.16
C ASP A 346 8.94 16.92 -0.48
N GLY A 347 7.99 17.32 0.36
CA GLY A 347 6.69 17.81 -0.08
C GLY A 347 5.81 16.74 -0.72
N VAL A 348 6.07 15.45 -0.44
CA VAL A 348 5.25 14.36 -0.95
C VAL A 348 3.82 14.51 -0.48
N VAL A 349 2.87 14.38 -1.40
CA VAL A 349 1.44 14.28 -1.13
C VAL A 349 0.86 13.09 -1.88
N LEU A 350 0.16 12.21 -1.16
CA LEU A 350 -0.59 11.09 -1.72
C LEU A 350 -2.08 11.23 -1.40
N THR A 351 -2.93 10.72 -2.29
CA THR A 351 -4.38 10.64 -2.06
C THR A 351 -4.90 9.23 -2.30
N SER A 352 -5.94 8.84 -1.57
CA SER A 352 -6.68 7.58 -1.80
C SER A 352 -8.14 7.73 -1.40
N GLN A 353 -9.09 7.23 -2.20
CA GLN A 353 -10.51 7.23 -1.82
C GLN A 353 -10.78 6.20 -0.70
N HIS A 354 -10.27 4.98 -0.85
CA HIS A 354 -10.58 3.83 0.00
C HIS A 354 -9.36 3.21 0.70
N ALA A 355 -8.26 3.96 0.79
CA ALA A 355 -6.95 3.56 1.35
C ALA A 355 -6.25 2.34 0.71
N ASN A 356 -6.88 1.64 -0.23
CA ASN A 356 -6.39 0.44 -0.91
C ASN A 356 -5.50 0.76 -2.14
N THR A 357 -5.67 1.94 -2.74
CA THR A 357 -4.87 2.41 -3.88
C THR A 357 -4.49 3.88 -3.69
N TRP A 358 -3.20 4.20 -3.77
CA TRP A 358 -2.68 5.54 -3.53
C TRP A 358 -2.09 6.15 -4.79
N GLU A 359 -2.36 7.44 -4.99
CA GLU A 359 -1.85 8.21 -6.11
C GLU A 359 -0.98 9.37 -5.61
N LEU A 360 0.22 9.49 -6.18
CA LEU A 360 1.14 10.60 -5.92
C LEU A 360 0.65 11.87 -6.61
N ARG A 361 0.47 12.95 -5.85
CA ARG A 361 -0.05 14.24 -6.32
C ARG A 361 1.00 15.36 -6.38
N ALA A 362 1.97 15.36 -5.47
CA ALA A 362 3.05 16.34 -5.41
C ALA A 362 4.34 15.75 -4.79
N GLY A 363 5.49 16.40 -5.02
CA GLY A 363 6.85 15.97 -4.63
C GLY A 363 7.79 15.74 -5.83
N THR A 364 9.08 16.09 -5.72
CA THR A 364 10.08 15.74 -6.74
C THR A 364 10.89 14.52 -6.26
N LEU A 365 11.03 13.51 -7.12
CA LEU A 365 12.02 12.43 -6.94
C LEU A 365 13.45 12.95 -7.22
N VAL A 366 13.92 14.03 -6.55
CA VAL A 366 15.35 14.44 -6.64
C VAL A 366 16.13 13.72 -5.56
N GLY A 367 17.13 12.94 -5.97
CA GLY A 367 17.92 12.08 -5.09
C GLY A 367 17.13 10.83 -4.69
N GLY A 368 17.30 9.75 -5.46
CA GLY A 368 16.62 8.49 -5.23
C GLY A 368 16.90 7.89 -3.84
N PRO A 369 16.03 6.98 -3.36
CA PRO A 369 16.09 6.35 -2.04
C PRO A 369 17.45 5.72 -1.69
N LYS A 370 17.79 5.64 -0.39
CA LYS A 370 18.54 4.47 0.10
C LYS A 370 17.59 3.28 0.05
N ARG A 371 17.81 2.42 -0.95
CA ARG A 371 16.97 1.28 -1.32
C ARG A 371 17.45 0.05 -0.54
N TYR A 372 16.58 -0.59 0.23
CA TYR A 372 16.78 -2.02 0.51
C TYR A 372 16.32 -2.78 -0.74
N GLU A 373 17.27 -3.08 -1.61
CA GLU A 373 17.03 -3.87 -2.83
C GLU A 373 17.14 -5.34 -2.45
N LEU A 374 16.16 -6.15 -2.84
CA LEU A 374 16.29 -7.60 -2.77
C LEU A 374 16.96 -8.09 -4.06
N HIS A 375 18.03 -8.83 -3.89
CA HIS A 375 18.92 -9.28 -4.98
C HIS A 375 18.73 -10.76 -5.31
N GLY A 376 18.35 -11.57 -4.32
CA GLY A 376 18.18 -13.01 -4.46
C GLY A 376 16.96 -13.55 -3.74
N VAL A 377 16.40 -14.65 -4.25
CA VAL A 377 15.28 -15.37 -3.65
C VAL A 377 15.36 -16.87 -3.96
N THR A 378 14.95 -17.72 -3.02
CA THR A 378 14.90 -19.17 -3.21
C THR A 378 13.79 -19.81 -2.39
N GLU A 379 13.36 -21.02 -2.77
CA GLU A 379 12.41 -21.86 -2.01
C GLU A 379 13.07 -23.19 -1.62
N GLY A 380 12.86 -23.62 -0.38
CA GLY A 380 13.20 -24.96 0.09
C GLY A 380 12.09 -25.55 0.97
N PRO A 381 12.25 -26.81 1.45
CA PRO A 381 11.27 -27.49 2.31
C PRO A 381 10.93 -26.73 3.61
N GLY A 382 11.86 -25.91 4.10
CA GLY A 382 11.66 -25.07 5.30
C GLY A 382 10.97 -23.72 5.03
N GLY A 383 10.74 -23.37 3.76
CA GLY A 383 10.14 -22.09 3.36
C GLY A 383 10.93 -21.37 2.26
N ALA A 384 10.50 -20.16 1.91
CA ALA A 384 11.21 -19.27 1.00
C ALA A 384 12.14 -18.33 1.77
N VAL A 385 13.24 -17.92 1.15
CA VAL A 385 14.22 -16.94 1.68
C VAL A 385 14.53 -15.91 0.60
N ALA A 386 14.59 -14.64 0.98
CA ALA A 386 15.02 -13.54 0.12
C ALA A 386 16.13 -12.73 0.82
N VAL A 387 17.09 -12.21 0.06
CA VAL A 387 18.25 -11.48 0.59
C VAL A 387 18.49 -10.19 -0.18
N GLY A 388 19.09 -9.20 0.47
CA GLY A 388 19.21 -7.86 -0.10
C GLY A 388 20.29 -6.97 0.50
N SER A 389 20.20 -5.68 0.18
CA SER A 389 21.10 -4.64 0.66
C SER A 389 21.09 -4.50 2.19
N ASP A 390 22.20 -4.02 2.76
CA ASP A 390 22.44 -3.78 4.20
C ASP A 390 22.15 -5.00 5.10
N GLY A 391 22.36 -6.20 4.57
CA GLY A 391 22.18 -7.46 5.29
C GLY A 391 20.73 -7.89 5.48
N VAL A 392 19.80 -7.31 4.71
CA VAL A 392 18.39 -7.72 4.73
C VAL A 392 18.27 -9.20 4.36
N MET A 393 17.60 -9.97 5.22
CA MET A 393 17.26 -11.37 5.00
C MET A 393 15.82 -11.61 5.44
N LEU A 394 14.98 -12.11 4.55
CA LEU A 394 13.57 -12.39 4.80
C LEU A 394 13.30 -13.87 4.63
N ARG A 395 12.34 -14.40 5.40
CA ARG A 395 11.82 -15.77 5.24
C ARG A 395 10.30 -15.81 5.19
N ALA A 396 9.77 -16.81 4.51
CA ALA A 396 8.35 -17.14 4.51
C ALA A 396 8.16 -18.65 4.57
N LYS A 397 7.66 -19.19 5.69
CA LYS A 397 7.41 -20.64 5.84
C LYS A 397 6.37 -21.18 4.86
N ASP A 398 5.39 -20.33 4.54
CA ASP A 398 4.33 -20.57 3.55
C ASP A 398 4.69 -20.05 2.14
N GLY A 399 5.84 -19.38 2.01
CA GLY A 399 6.27 -18.67 0.80
C GLY A 399 5.42 -17.44 0.44
N ILE A 400 4.56 -16.96 1.35
CA ILE A 400 3.66 -15.82 1.11
C ILE A 400 3.89 -14.74 2.17
N LYS A 401 3.92 -15.12 3.45
CA LYS A 401 4.11 -14.20 4.56
C LYS A 401 5.58 -14.07 4.92
N TRP A 402 6.18 -12.96 4.50
CA TRP A 402 7.58 -12.67 4.71
C TRP A 402 7.85 -12.03 6.08
N THR A 403 8.87 -12.53 6.77
CA THR A 403 9.32 -12.08 8.08
C THR A 403 10.83 -11.88 8.06
N ASN A 404 11.34 -10.87 8.78
CA ASN A 404 12.78 -10.59 8.84
C ASN A 404 13.54 -11.67 9.64
N ILE A 405 14.77 -11.95 9.24
CA ILE A 405 15.73 -12.75 9.99
C ILE A 405 16.75 -11.78 10.60
N PRO A 406 16.52 -11.27 11.82
CA PRO A 406 17.34 -10.21 12.38
C PRO A 406 18.75 -10.70 12.76
N GLY A 407 19.73 -9.80 12.62
CA GLY A 407 21.03 -9.92 13.29
C GLY A 407 22.04 -10.89 12.65
N VAL A 408 21.86 -11.30 11.39
CA VAL A 408 22.78 -12.22 10.72
C VAL A 408 24.01 -11.52 10.16
N THR A 409 23.83 -10.41 9.44
CA THR A 409 24.92 -9.62 8.85
C THR A 409 24.49 -8.18 8.60
N LYS A 410 25.46 -7.30 8.30
CA LYS A 410 25.24 -5.92 7.83
C LYS A 410 25.72 -5.70 6.40
N SER A 411 26.39 -6.69 5.80
CA SER A 411 26.91 -6.61 4.44
C SER A 411 25.81 -6.85 3.41
N ASN A 412 25.90 -6.24 2.22
CA ASN A 412 24.98 -6.54 1.13
C ASN A 412 25.05 -8.03 0.76
N LEU A 413 23.89 -8.66 0.55
CA LEU A 413 23.76 -10.02 0.05
C LEU A 413 23.20 -9.99 -1.37
N TRP A 414 23.91 -10.59 -2.32
CA TRP A 414 23.61 -10.49 -3.75
C TRP A 414 22.83 -11.68 -4.31
N ASP A 415 22.87 -12.83 -3.65
CA ASP A 415 22.08 -13.98 -4.06
C ASP A 415 21.86 -14.99 -2.92
N VAL A 416 20.83 -15.83 -3.05
CA VAL A 416 20.54 -16.93 -2.14
C VAL A 416 19.97 -18.13 -2.90
N LEU A 417 20.39 -19.34 -2.51
CA LEU A 417 19.97 -20.59 -3.12
C LEU A 417 19.70 -21.66 -2.07
N TYR A 418 18.62 -22.41 -2.24
CA TYR A 418 18.42 -23.69 -1.59
C TYR A 418 18.75 -24.83 -2.55
N ALA A 419 19.68 -25.68 -2.18
CA ALA A 419 19.98 -26.92 -2.89
C ALA A 419 20.63 -27.94 -1.95
N SER A 420 20.58 -29.22 -2.30
CA SER A 420 21.24 -30.29 -1.54
C SER A 420 21.01 -30.24 -0.01
N GLY A 421 19.79 -29.86 0.41
CA GLY A 421 19.42 -29.79 1.83
C GLY A 421 19.79 -28.51 2.56
N ARG A 422 20.35 -27.49 1.89
CA ARG A 422 20.93 -26.30 2.54
C ARG A 422 20.64 -25.00 1.78
N TYR A 423 20.34 -23.94 2.52
CA TYR A 423 20.35 -22.56 2.02
C TYR A 423 21.77 -22.00 2.06
N VAL A 424 22.16 -21.30 1.00
CA VAL A 424 23.45 -20.62 0.85
C VAL A 424 23.18 -19.22 0.33
N ALA A 425 23.59 -18.19 1.07
CA ALA A 425 23.54 -16.79 0.66
C ALA A 425 24.96 -16.24 0.47
N VAL A 426 25.16 -15.42 -0.55
CA VAL A 426 26.48 -14.84 -0.90
C VAL A 426 26.40 -13.33 -0.96
N GLY A 427 27.49 -12.63 -0.62
CA GLY A 427 27.47 -11.18 -0.47
C GLY A 427 28.82 -10.47 -0.58
N GLU A 428 28.83 -9.21 -0.15
CA GLU A 428 30.01 -8.36 -0.09
C GLU A 428 31.13 -8.93 0.78
N GLY A 429 32.37 -8.57 0.46
CA GLY A 429 33.53 -8.97 1.25
C GLY A 429 33.81 -10.47 1.23
N GLY A 430 33.30 -11.20 0.23
CA GLY A 430 33.41 -12.65 0.16
C GLY A 430 32.52 -13.39 1.16
N LEU A 431 31.48 -12.74 1.69
CA LEU A 431 30.58 -13.33 2.66
C LEU A 431 29.82 -14.50 2.05
N ILE A 432 29.84 -15.64 2.76
CA ILE A 432 28.96 -16.79 2.52
C ILE A 432 28.27 -17.12 3.84
N LEU A 433 26.95 -17.18 3.82
CA LEU A 433 26.12 -17.61 4.94
C LEU A 433 25.39 -18.89 4.54
N THR A 434 25.24 -19.82 5.48
CA THR A 434 24.54 -21.07 5.23
C THR A 434 23.54 -21.41 6.33
N SER A 435 22.49 -22.15 5.97
CA SER A 435 21.55 -22.69 6.94
C SER A 435 20.93 -24.00 6.44
N PRO A 436 20.73 -25.02 7.31
CA PRO A 436 19.87 -26.15 6.98
C PRO A 436 18.38 -25.77 6.95
N GLU A 437 18.00 -24.67 7.60
CA GLU A 437 16.64 -24.18 7.76
C GLU A 437 16.54 -22.69 7.37
N THR A 438 15.49 -21.98 7.77
CA THR A 438 15.31 -20.56 7.44
C THR A 438 15.62 -19.64 8.61
N GLU A 439 15.93 -20.21 9.77
CA GLU A 439 16.00 -19.52 11.05
C GLU A 439 17.42 -19.12 11.43
N THR A 440 18.36 -20.05 11.35
CA THR A 440 19.70 -19.93 11.93
C THR A 440 20.77 -20.01 10.86
N TRP A 441 21.51 -18.92 10.67
CA TRP A 441 22.51 -18.80 9.62
C TRP A 441 23.92 -18.74 10.20
N THR A 442 24.84 -19.49 9.60
CA THR A 442 26.24 -19.54 10.00
C THR A 442 27.16 -19.11 8.85
N PRO A 443 28.21 -18.32 9.11
CA PRO A 443 29.17 -17.96 8.08
C PRO A 443 30.04 -19.16 7.69
N ALA A 444 30.29 -19.29 6.39
CA ALA A 444 31.24 -20.23 5.81
C ALA A 444 32.50 -19.49 5.33
N ILE A 445 33.66 -20.14 5.40
CA ILE A 445 34.93 -19.56 4.95
C ILE A 445 35.00 -19.66 3.42
N SER A 446 35.00 -18.51 2.75
CA SER A 446 35.05 -18.44 1.28
C SER A 446 36.49 -18.44 0.72
N GLY A 447 37.48 -18.06 1.52
CA GLY A 447 38.86 -17.90 1.06
C GLY A 447 39.08 -16.69 0.13
N THR A 448 38.15 -15.74 0.09
CA THR A 448 38.25 -14.50 -0.72
C THR A 448 37.65 -13.32 0.02
N THR A 449 38.10 -12.10 -0.32
CA THR A 449 37.49 -10.84 0.15
C THR A 449 36.71 -10.12 -0.95
N GLU A 450 36.70 -10.67 -2.16
CA GLU A 450 35.95 -10.13 -3.29
C GLU A 450 34.46 -10.43 -3.13
N ALA A 451 33.60 -9.48 -3.50
CA ALA A 451 32.14 -9.64 -3.42
C ALA A 451 31.69 -10.81 -4.31
N LEU A 452 30.75 -11.61 -3.81
CA LEU A 452 30.16 -12.74 -4.53
C LEU A 452 28.75 -12.36 -4.99
N SER A 453 28.48 -12.41 -6.29
CA SER A 453 27.27 -11.88 -6.94
C SER A 453 26.18 -12.93 -7.18
N ARG A 454 26.56 -14.20 -7.35
CA ARG A 454 25.63 -15.28 -7.68
C ARG A 454 26.07 -16.61 -7.08
N VAL A 455 25.10 -17.44 -6.69
CA VAL A 455 25.32 -18.83 -6.30
C VAL A 455 24.32 -19.75 -7.01
N ARG A 456 24.82 -20.81 -7.65
CA ARG A 456 24.02 -21.81 -8.37
C ARG A 456 24.41 -23.22 -7.95
N PHE A 457 23.48 -24.17 -8.05
CA PHE A 457 23.76 -25.59 -7.85
C PHE A 457 23.78 -26.27 -9.22
N LEU A 458 24.97 -26.61 -9.69
CA LEU A 458 25.25 -27.00 -11.06
C LEU A 458 26.09 -28.27 -11.07
N ASN A 459 25.62 -29.29 -11.80
CA ASN A 459 26.31 -30.58 -11.93
C ASN A 459 26.73 -31.18 -10.56
N GLY A 460 25.83 -31.12 -9.57
CA GLY A 460 26.04 -31.68 -8.24
C GLY A 460 26.84 -30.82 -7.26
N ASN A 461 27.24 -29.60 -7.62
CA ASN A 461 28.02 -28.72 -6.75
C ASN A 461 27.41 -27.32 -6.65
N PHE A 462 27.56 -26.67 -5.50
CA PHE A 462 27.42 -25.23 -5.39
C PHE A 462 28.58 -24.54 -6.10
N VAL A 463 28.28 -23.52 -6.91
CA VAL A 463 29.27 -22.68 -7.58
C VAL A 463 28.86 -21.22 -7.35
N ALA A 464 29.80 -20.43 -6.82
CA ALA A 464 29.63 -18.99 -6.60
C ALA A 464 30.59 -18.20 -7.49
N VAL A 465 30.09 -17.11 -8.08
CA VAL A 465 30.89 -16.20 -8.92
C VAL A 465 30.81 -14.77 -8.40
N GLY A 466 31.75 -13.90 -8.79
CA GLY A 466 31.74 -12.52 -8.29
C GLY A 466 32.81 -11.59 -8.83
N GLY A 467 33.12 -10.59 -8.00
CA GLY A 467 34.04 -9.50 -8.29
C GLY A 467 35.46 -9.97 -8.57
N LYS A 468 36.15 -9.24 -9.43
CA LYS A 468 37.54 -9.51 -9.86
C LYS A 468 37.80 -10.97 -10.26
N GLY A 469 36.88 -11.59 -10.98
CA GLY A 469 37.00 -12.95 -11.47
C GLY A 469 36.89 -14.04 -10.41
N ALA A 470 36.26 -13.78 -9.27
CA ALA A 470 36.06 -14.79 -8.23
C ALA A 470 35.17 -15.94 -8.77
N VAL A 471 35.66 -17.18 -8.66
CA VAL A 471 34.90 -18.42 -8.89
C VAL A 471 35.23 -19.39 -7.77
N LEU A 472 34.21 -19.84 -7.05
CA LEU A 472 34.33 -20.76 -5.93
C LEU A 472 33.39 -21.95 -6.11
N ALA A 473 33.79 -23.13 -5.66
CA ALA A 473 32.96 -24.33 -5.68
C ALA A 473 32.90 -25.02 -4.32
N SER A 474 31.79 -25.68 -4.04
CA SER A 474 31.55 -26.47 -2.83
C SER A 474 30.58 -27.62 -3.12
N ASN A 475 30.81 -28.79 -2.53
CA ASN A 475 29.89 -29.93 -2.63
C ASN A 475 28.80 -29.92 -1.55
N ASP A 476 29.03 -29.24 -0.42
CA ASP A 476 28.20 -29.28 0.78
C ASP A 476 27.67 -27.89 1.21
N GLY A 477 28.15 -26.83 0.56
CA GLY A 477 27.86 -25.44 0.85
C GLY A 477 28.62 -24.87 2.05
N LEU A 478 29.40 -25.69 2.77
CA LEU A 478 30.13 -25.32 3.98
C LEU A 478 31.62 -25.07 3.71
N GLN A 479 32.23 -25.91 2.88
CA GLN A 479 33.65 -25.82 2.52
C GLN A 479 33.79 -25.37 1.08
N TRP A 480 34.46 -24.24 0.88
CA TRP A 480 34.59 -23.61 -0.44
C TRP A 480 36.03 -23.60 -0.92
N THR A 481 36.22 -23.95 -2.19
CA THR A 481 37.50 -23.89 -2.87
C THR A 481 37.46 -22.79 -3.93
N LYS A 482 38.37 -21.82 -3.85
CA LYS A 482 38.52 -20.75 -4.85
C LYS A 482 39.38 -21.23 -6.03
N THR A 483 38.91 -20.99 -7.24
CA THR A 483 39.64 -21.22 -8.49
C THR A 483 40.27 -19.92 -8.98
N VAL A 484 41.54 -19.97 -9.38
CA VAL A 484 42.23 -18.83 -10.00
C VAL A 484 42.09 -18.92 -11.52
N ILE A 485 41.36 -17.98 -12.11
CA ILE A 485 41.02 -18.01 -13.55
C ILE A 485 41.73 -16.92 -14.38
N GLY A 486 42.55 -16.08 -13.74
CA GLY A 486 43.41 -15.11 -14.44
C GLY A 486 42.71 -13.89 -15.04
N ILE A 487 41.42 -13.68 -14.75
CA ILE A 487 40.68 -12.48 -15.14
C ILE A 487 40.31 -11.64 -13.91
N VAL A 488 40.19 -10.32 -14.10
CA VAL A 488 39.87 -9.35 -13.03
C VAL A 488 38.54 -8.64 -13.26
N THR A 489 37.73 -9.13 -14.21
CA THR A 489 36.41 -8.59 -14.54
C THR A 489 35.37 -9.08 -13.53
N ASN A 490 34.34 -8.27 -13.24
CA ASN A 490 33.23 -8.74 -12.40
C ASN A 490 32.36 -9.72 -13.17
N LEU A 491 32.01 -10.81 -12.50
CA LEU A 491 31.14 -11.87 -13.02
C LEU A 491 29.77 -11.75 -12.36
N HIS A 492 28.70 -11.99 -13.11
CA HIS A 492 27.32 -11.70 -12.69
C HIS A 492 26.43 -12.94 -12.56
N ASP A 493 26.59 -13.95 -13.42
CA ASP A 493 25.78 -15.17 -13.35
C ASP A 493 26.51 -16.36 -14.01
N ILE A 494 26.03 -17.56 -13.71
CA ILE A 494 26.58 -18.83 -14.20
C ILE A 494 25.46 -19.84 -14.50
N ALA A 495 25.62 -20.60 -15.59
CA ALA A 495 24.72 -21.69 -15.95
C ALA A 495 25.50 -22.95 -16.32
N PHE A 496 24.85 -24.11 -16.23
CA PHE A 496 25.38 -25.38 -16.71
C PHE A 496 24.39 -26.05 -17.67
N GLY A 497 24.93 -26.57 -18.77
CA GLY A 497 24.14 -27.19 -19.83
C GLY A 497 25.03 -27.79 -20.90
N ASN A 498 24.54 -28.80 -21.60
CA ASN A 498 25.30 -29.47 -22.66
C ASN A 498 26.73 -29.89 -22.24
N GLY A 499 26.91 -30.28 -20.97
CA GLY A 499 28.22 -30.67 -20.41
C GLY A 499 29.22 -29.51 -20.21
N SER A 500 28.77 -28.26 -20.24
CA SER A 500 29.61 -27.07 -20.05
C SER A 500 29.01 -26.11 -19.03
N TYR A 501 29.88 -25.39 -18.34
CA TYR A 501 29.56 -24.18 -17.58
C TYR A 501 29.74 -22.96 -18.46
N ALA A 502 28.86 -21.98 -18.30
CA ALA A 502 28.97 -20.67 -18.93
C ALA A 502 28.81 -19.57 -17.89
N ILE A 503 29.77 -18.65 -17.82
CA ILE A 503 29.75 -17.45 -16.98
C ILE A 503 29.61 -16.21 -17.85
N VAL A 504 28.87 -15.21 -17.34
CA VAL A 504 28.73 -13.89 -17.94
C VAL A 504 29.18 -12.77 -17.00
N GLY A 505 29.60 -11.62 -17.54
CA GLY A 505 30.10 -10.50 -16.73
C GLY A 505 30.20 -9.15 -17.44
N ASP A 506 30.90 -8.22 -16.80
CA ASP A 506 31.14 -6.86 -17.32
C ASP A 506 31.90 -6.88 -18.66
N GLY A 507 31.67 -5.86 -19.49
CA GLY A 507 32.37 -5.69 -20.77
C GLY A 507 32.10 -6.79 -21.79
N GLY A 508 31.01 -7.55 -21.63
CA GLY A 508 30.68 -8.70 -22.48
C GLY A 508 31.48 -9.96 -22.16
N ALA A 509 32.06 -10.06 -20.96
CA ALA A 509 32.79 -11.24 -20.53
C ALA A 509 31.91 -12.50 -20.66
N LEU A 510 32.45 -13.51 -21.35
CA LEU A 510 31.87 -14.83 -21.53
C LEU A 510 32.96 -15.86 -21.29
N LEU A 511 32.77 -16.74 -20.31
CA LEU A 511 33.73 -17.79 -20.01
C LEU A 511 33.06 -19.16 -20.04
N ILE A 512 33.78 -20.15 -20.57
CA ILE A 512 33.32 -21.53 -20.69
C ILE A 512 34.28 -22.47 -19.97
N SER A 513 33.71 -23.47 -19.31
CA SER A 513 34.46 -24.55 -18.69
C SER A 513 33.74 -25.88 -18.88
N LYS A 514 34.48 -26.99 -18.94
CA LYS A 514 33.91 -28.36 -18.88
C LYS A 514 33.92 -28.92 -17.46
N ASP A 515 34.75 -28.37 -16.57
CA ASP A 515 35.08 -28.96 -15.26
C ASP A 515 34.94 -27.97 -14.08
N ALA A 516 34.50 -26.74 -14.34
CA ALA A 516 34.42 -25.61 -13.40
C ALA A 516 35.75 -25.14 -12.79
N THR A 517 36.89 -25.68 -13.23
CA THR A 517 38.23 -25.34 -12.74
C THR A 517 39.10 -24.68 -13.81
N THR A 518 38.97 -25.11 -15.06
CA THR A 518 39.66 -24.55 -16.22
C THR A 518 38.70 -23.73 -17.05
N TRP A 519 39.02 -22.46 -17.26
CA TRP A 519 38.11 -21.49 -17.90
C TRP A 519 38.73 -20.89 -19.14
N GLN A 520 37.97 -20.91 -20.23
CA GLN A 520 38.33 -20.28 -21.50
C GLN A 520 37.47 -19.03 -21.72
N SER A 521 38.11 -17.90 -22.01
CA SER A 521 37.41 -16.67 -22.38
C SER A 521 36.98 -16.72 -23.86
N ILE A 522 35.73 -16.33 -24.12
CA ILE A 522 35.15 -16.22 -25.46
C ILE A 522 35.01 -14.74 -25.79
N THR A 523 35.70 -14.29 -26.84
CA THR A 523 35.57 -12.91 -27.33
C THR A 523 34.31 -12.78 -28.17
N VAL A 524 33.42 -11.89 -27.77
CA VAL A 524 32.22 -11.51 -28.54
C VAL A 524 32.33 -10.05 -28.95
N GLY A 525 31.97 -9.73 -30.20
CA GLY A 525 32.21 -8.42 -30.83
C GLY A 525 31.42 -7.20 -30.30
N ASN A 526 30.88 -7.25 -29.08
CA ASN A 526 30.30 -6.09 -28.38
C ASN A 526 30.67 -6.16 -26.88
N SER A 527 30.79 -5.00 -26.24
CA SER A 527 31.21 -4.84 -24.85
C SER A 527 30.04 -4.58 -23.88
N ALA A 528 28.80 -4.92 -24.24
CA ALA A 528 27.65 -4.72 -23.35
C ALA A 528 27.77 -5.66 -22.14
N ASN A 529 27.49 -5.15 -20.93
CA ASN A 529 27.51 -5.98 -19.74
C ASN A 529 26.42 -7.04 -19.84
N LEU A 530 26.74 -8.26 -19.43
CA LEU A 530 25.81 -9.38 -19.40
C LEU A 530 25.53 -9.74 -17.93
N TYR A 531 24.26 -9.72 -17.55
CA TYR A 531 23.85 -9.83 -16.15
C TYR A 531 23.27 -11.20 -15.79
N GLY A 532 22.58 -11.86 -16.73
CA GLY A 532 21.95 -13.16 -16.49
C GLY A 532 22.30 -14.19 -17.56
N VAL A 533 22.44 -15.45 -17.15
CA VAL A 533 22.62 -16.58 -18.06
C VAL A 533 21.86 -17.81 -17.56
N ALA A 534 21.19 -18.51 -18.47
CA ALA A 534 20.50 -19.76 -18.18
C ALA A 534 20.63 -20.74 -19.34
N TYR A 535 20.46 -22.03 -19.07
CA TYR A 535 20.42 -23.08 -20.08
C TYR A 535 19.07 -23.79 -20.06
N GLY A 536 18.50 -23.97 -21.24
CA GLY A 536 17.21 -24.61 -21.42
C GLY A 536 16.90 -24.85 -22.89
N ASN A 537 16.05 -25.81 -23.21
CA ASN A 537 15.69 -26.14 -24.61
C ASN A 537 16.90 -26.29 -25.56
N GLY A 538 18.02 -26.82 -25.04
CA GLY A 538 19.24 -27.01 -25.83
C GLY A 538 20.05 -25.74 -26.11
N VAL A 539 19.74 -24.62 -25.45
CA VAL A 539 20.39 -23.33 -25.70
C VAL A 539 20.82 -22.65 -24.39
N PHE A 540 22.04 -22.15 -24.35
CA PHE A 540 22.46 -21.11 -23.41
C PHE A 540 21.93 -19.77 -23.87
N LEU A 541 21.30 -19.03 -22.97
CA LEU A 541 20.79 -17.70 -23.24
C LEU A 541 21.39 -16.72 -22.23
N ALA A 542 22.01 -15.64 -22.72
CA ALA A 542 22.59 -14.57 -21.92
C ALA A 542 21.90 -13.24 -22.24
N VAL A 543 21.64 -12.45 -21.20
CA VAL A 543 20.90 -11.17 -21.29
C VAL A 543 21.65 -10.04 -20.58
N GLY A 544 21.47 -8.80 -21.03
CA GLY A 544 22.22 -7.67 -20.49
C GLY A 544 21.83 -6.28 -21.00
N ASP A 545 22.79 -5.36 -20.93
CA ASP A 545 22.60 -3.93 -21.25
C ASP A 545 21.96 -3.68 -22.61
N GLY A 546 21.15 -2.61 -22.69
CA GLY A 546 20.41 -2.24 -23.90
C GLY A 546 19.42 -3.30 -24.40
N GLY A 547 19.04 -4.25 -23.55
CA GLY A 547 18.24 -5.41 -23.93
C GLY A 547 19.00 -6.38 -24.83
N THR A 548 20.33 -6.47 -24.67
CA THR A 548 21.18 -7.42 -25.39
C THR A 548 20.75 -8.84 -25.07
N VAL A 549 20.60 -9.67 -26.09
CA VAL A 549 20.33 -11.11 -25.96
C VAL A 549 21.34 -11.87 -26.82
N ARG A 550 22.05 -12.83 -26.21
CA ARG A 550 22.97 -13.74 -26.89
C ARG A 550 22.58 -15.19 -26.64
N ALA A 551 22.77 -16.03 -27.64
CA ALA A 551 22.44 -17.44 -27.56
C ALA A 551 23.58 -18.32 -28.09
N SER A 552 23.76 -19.48 -27.48
CA SER A 552 24.72 -20.50 -27.91
C SER A 552 24.16 -21.90 -27.66
N THR A 553 24.33 -22.82 -28.62
CA THR A 553 23.93 -24.23 -28.46
C THR A 553 25.08 -25.13 -28.02
N ASP A 554 26.31 -24.67 -28.22
CA ASP A 554 27.56 -25.41 -27.98
C ASP A 554 28.36 -24.84 -26.79
N GLY A 555 27.96 -23.68 -26.26
CA GLY A 555 28.71 -22.92 -25.26
C GLY A 555 29.87 -22.11 -25.85
N GLU A 556 30.39 -22.47 -27.02
CA GLU A 556 31.59 -21.86 -27.61
C GLU A 556 31.24 -20.74 -28.59
N THR A 557 30.17 -20.92 -29.38
CA THR A 557 29.75 -19.98 -30.41
C THR A 557 28.52 -19.19 -29.94
N TRP A 558 28.72 -17.90 -29.63
CA TRP A 558 27.65 -17.02 -29.16
C TRP A 558 27.18 -16.06 -30.24
N ARG A 559 25.89 -16.12 -30.57
CA ARG A 559 25.25 -15.27 -31.59
C ARG A 559 24.30 -14.28 -30.96
N LEU A 560 24.26 -13.06 -31.51
CA LEU A 560 23.24 -12.07 -31.14
C LEU A 560 21.84 -12.54 -31.57
N ARG A 561 20.86 -12.23 -30.72
CA ARG A 561 19.42 -12.40 -30.98
C ARG A 561 18.74 -11.02 -31.05
N PRO A 562 17.50 -10.95 -31.56
CA PRO A 562 16.69 -9.75 -31.40
C PRO A 562 16.63 -9.29 -29.94
N SER A 563 16.58 -7.99 -29.72
CA SER A 563 16.52 -7.41 -28.38
C SER A 563 15.28 -7.90 -27.62
N SER A 564 15.42 -8.06 -26.31
CA SER A 564 14.29 -8.29 -25.41
C SER A 564 13.36 -7.09 -25.26
N GLY A 565 13.78 -5.88 -25.70
CA GLY A 565 13.04 -4.64 -25.52
C GLY A 565 13.14 -4.04 -24.11
N ALA A 566 13.81 -4.73 -23.17
CA ALA A 566 14.10 -4.26 -21.82
C ALA A 566 15.46 -4.78 -21.33
N VAL A 567 16.13 -4.03 -20.46
CA VAL A 567 17.36 -4.48 -19.78
C VAL A 567 16.99 -5.54 -18.75
N LEU A 568 17.46 -6.76 -18.95
CA LEU A 568 17.20 -7.88 -18.04
C LEU A 568 18.41 -8.08 -17.10
N ARG A 569 18.14 -8.13 -15.79
CA ARG A 569 19.10 -8.25 -14.69
C ARG A 569 19.34 -9.70 -14.28
N ALA A 570 18.34 -10.57 -14.43
CA ALA A 570 18.45 -11.98 -14.09
C ALA A 570 17.64 -12.86 -15.05
N LEU A 571 18.06 -14.11 -15.15
CA LEU A 571 17.44 -15.13 -15.99
C LEU A 571 17.35 -16.46 -15.22
N ASP A 572 16.23 -17.15 -15.34
CA ASP A 572 16.09 -18.54 -14.92
C ASP A 572 15.32 -19.34 -15.98
N PHE A 573 15.47 -20.66 -15.95
CA PHE A 573 14.80 -21.56 -16.90
C PHE A 573 14.13 -22.72 -16.16
N ALA A 574 12.84 -22.90 -16.44
CA ALA A 574 12.09 -24.10 -16.08
C ALA A 574 10.87 -24.24 -17.00
N ASP A 575 10.24 -25.40 -16.99
CA ASP A 575 8.96 -25.65 -17.66
C ASP A 575 8.98 -25.27 -19.15
N GLY A 576 10.14 -25.41 -19.80
CA GLY A 576 10.33 -25.09 -21.22
C GLY A 576 10.42 -23.60 -21.54
N LEU A 577 10.50 -22.71 -20.54
CA LEU A 577 10.54 -21.26 -20.72
C LEU A 577 11.72 -20.62 -19.98
N PHE A 578 12.36 -19.68 -20.65
CA PHE A 578 13.21 -18.68 -20.02
C PHE A 578 12.33 -17.58 -19.45
N LEU A 579 12.56 -17.23 -18.18
CA LEU A 579 11.96 -16.07 -17.54
C LEU A 579 13.07 -15.07 -17.20
N GLY A 580 13.00 -13.90 -17.83
CA GLY A 580 13.88 -12.77 -17.58
C GLY A 580 13.18 -11.71 -16.75
N VAL A 581 13.89 -11.16 -15.78
CA VAL A 581 13.42 -10.00 -15.00
C VAL A 581 14.42 -8.85 -15.08
N GLY A 582 13.95 -7.61 -14.97
CA GLY A 582 14.85 -6.47 -15.10
C GLY A 582 14.24 -5.10 -14.84
N ASP A 583 14.81 -4.08 -15.48
CA ASP A 583 14.46 -2.68 -15.23
C ASP A 583 13.01 -2.37 -15.63
N ASN A 584 12.43 -1.32 -15.04
CA ASN A 584 11.02 -0.91 -15.25
C ASN A 584 10.00 -2.03 -14.97
N ALA A 585 10.27 -2.88 -13.99
CA ALA A 585 9.47 -4.07 -13.66
C ALA A 585 9.31 -5.05 -14.82
N ALA A 586 10.26 -5.08 -15.76
CA ALA A 586 10.22 -6.03 -16.86
C ALA A 586 10.18 -7.46 -16.33
N MET A 587 9.14 -8.20 -16.72
CA MET A 587 9.03 -9.65 -16.58
C MET A 587 8.70 -10.20 -17.96
N LEU A 588 9.66 -10.89 -18.57
CA LEU A 588 9.55 -11.36 -19.95
C LEU A 588 9.78 -12.86 -20.00
N VAL A 589 8.92 -13.58 -20.73
CA VAL A 589 9.12 -15.01 -21.01
C VAL A 589 9.48 -15.26 -22.47
N SER A 590 10.32 -16.26 -22.70
CA SER A 590 10.66 -16.71 -24.04
C SER A 590 10.99 -18.21 -24.04
N PRO A 591 10.52 -18.99 -25.02
CA PRO A 591 10.95 -20.38 -25.17
C PRO A 591 12.42 -20.51 -25.61
N ASP A 592 12.95 -19.53 -26.35
CA ASP A 592 14.22 -19.67 -27.08
C ASP A 592 15.06 -18.38 -27.17
N GLY A 593 14.59 -17.28 -26.58
CA GLY A 593 15.24 -15.97 -26.60
C GLY A 593 15.14 -15.22 -27.94
N ARG A 594 14.31 -15.66 -28.90
CA ARG A 594 14.09 -14.96 -30.17
C ARG A 594 12.91 -14.00 -30.13
N LYS A 595 11.87 -14.37 -29.40
CA LYS A 595 10.68 -13.55 -29.15
C LYS A 595 10.39 -13.55 -27.66
N TRP A 596 10.22 -12.36 -27.10
CA TRP A 596 9.89 -12.15 -25.70
C TRP A 596 8.44 -11.71 -25.57
N THR A 597 7.75 -12.30 -24.60
CA THR A 597 6.36 -11.96 -24.29
C THR A 597 6.32 -11.37 -22.88
N PRO A 598 5.77 -10.16 -22.70
CA PRO A 598 5.56 -9.59 -21.38
C PRO A 598 4.63 -10.47 -20.54
N VAL A 599 4.93 -10.56 -19.24
CA VAL A 599 4.04 -11.14 -18.24
C VAL A 599 3.33 -9.98 -17.54
N ASP A 600 2.04 -9.78 -17.83
CA ASP A 600 1.27 -8.67 -17.28
C ASP A 600 1.09 -8.82 -15.77
N ARG A 601 1.75 -7.94 -15.01
CA ARG A 601 1.55 -7.77 -13.56
C ARG A 601 1.65 -6.29 -13.15
N PRO A 602 0.79 -5.81 -12.25
CA PRO A 602 0.85 -4.42 -11.77
C PRO A 602 2.00 -4.26 -10.77
N LEU A 603 3.23 -4.11 -11.26
CA LEU A 603 4.44 -4.02 -10.43
C LEU A 603 5.03 -2.60 -10.30
N GLY A 604 4.25 -1.57 -10.64
CA GLY A 604 4.60 -0.18 -10.31
C GLY A 604 5.92 0.35 -10.89
N GLY A 605 6.46 -0.26 -11.95
CA GLY A 605 7.67 0.21 -12.64
C GLY A 605 9.00 0.00 -11.91
N MET A 606 9.03 -0.75 -10.80
CA MET A 606 10.25 -0.99 -10.01
C MET A 606 11.18 -2.03 -10.66
N PRO A 607 12.51 -1.85 -10.68
CA PRO A 607 13.43 -2.84 -11.25
C PRO A 607 13.42 -4.14 -10.44
N LEU A 608 13.49 -5.26 -11.14
CA LEU A 608 13.63 -6.60 -10.58
C LEU A 608 15.07 -7.10 -10.78
N PHE A 609 15.65 -7.69 -9.74
CA PHE A 609 17.05 -8.11 -9.70
C PHE A 609 17.23 -9.62 -9.57
N GLY A 610 16.26 -10.32 -8.97
CA GLY A 610 16.33 -11.77 -8.76
C GLY A 610 15.08 -12.47 -9.28
N VAL A 611 15.25 -13.66 -9.84
CA VAL A 611 14.16 -14.56 -10.23
C VAL A 611 14.54 -16.01 -10.02
N ARG A 612 13.59 -16.81 -9.53
CA ARG A 612 13.77 -18.24 -9.28
C ARG A 612 12.48 -19.03 -9.49
N PHE A 613 12.60 -20.14 -10.18
CA PHE A 613 11.58 -21.19 -10.20
C PHE A 613 11.69 -22.07 -8.94
N GLY A 614 10.66 -22.08 -8.10
CA GLY A 614 10.48 -23.00 -6.97
C GLY A 614 9.49 -24.12 -7.30
N SER A 615 9.40 -25.22 -6.55
CA SER A 615 8.70 -26.47 -6.98
C SER A 615 7.26 -26.31 -7.50
N GLN A 616 6.51 -25.31 -7.00
CA GLN A 616 5.13 -25.03 -7.39
C GLN A 616 4.92 -23.55 -7.79
N SER A 617 5.96 -22.73 -7.69
CA SER A 617 5.83 -21.29 -7.86
C SER A 617 7.02 -20.67 -8.59
N VAL A 618 6.83 -19.46 -9.10
CA VAL A 618 7.90 -18.61 -9.61
C VAL A 618 7.98 -17.38 -8.72
N MET A 619 9.18 -17.08 -8.22
CA MET A 619 9.44 -15.92 -7.39
C MET A 619 10.34 -14.93 -8.12
N ALA A 620 10.02 -13.64 -8.06
CA ALA A 620 10.85 -12.54 -8.51
C ALA A 620 10.98 -11.49 -7.41
N VAL A 621 12.16 -10.89 -7.29
CA VAL A 621 12.47 -9.88 -6.27
C VAL A 621 13.15 -8.66 -6.86
N GLY A 622 12.96 -7.50 -6.23
CA GLY A 622 13.48 -6.23 -6.75
C GLY A 622 13.53 -5.08 -5.76
N GLY A 623 13.51 -3.86 -6.30
CA GLY A 623 13.55 -2.62 -5.52
C GLY A 623 12.44 -2.53 -4.48
N SER A 624 12.75 -1.86 -3.36
CA SER A 624 11.81 -1.62 -2.25
C SER A 624 11.19 -2.89 -1.65
N VAL A 625 11.97 -3.98 -1.58
CA VAL A 625 11.52 -5.27 -1.01
C VAL A 625 10.33 -5.86 -1.77
N SER A 626 10.24 -5.58 -3.07
CA SER A 626 9.22 -6.19 -3.94
C SER A 626 9.48 -7.69 -4.02
N ILE A 627 8.49 -8.50 -3.65
CA ILE A 627 8.50 -9.96 -3.85
C ILE A 627 7.23 -10.33 -4.58
N VAL A 628 7.39 -10.95 -5.74
CA VAL A 628 6.29 -11.40 -6.59
C VAL A 628 6.34 -12.91 -6.64
N ARG A 629 5.29 -13.58 -6.15
CA ARG A 629 5.12 -15.02 -6.29
C ARG A 629 3.93 -15.31 -7.18
N ALA A 630 4.07 -16.28 -8.06
CA ALA A 630 2.94 -16.84 -8.79
C ALA A 630 2.97 -18.34 -8.80
N ALA A 631 1.78 -18.93 -8.70
CA ALA A 631 1.62 -20.35 -8.93
C ALA A 631 1.99 -20.67 -10.38
N ARG A 632 2.62 -21.83 -10.58
CA ARG A 632 3.01 -22.31 -11.91
C ARG A 632 1.82 -22.64 -12.81
N ASP A 633 0.59 -22.64 -12.29
CA ASP A 633 -0.67 -22.89 -13.02
C ASP A 633 -1.42 -21.62 -13.48
N GLY A 634 -0.86 -20.43 -13.22
CA GLY A 634 -1.46 -19.16 -13.64
C GLY A 634 -2.49 -18.56 -12.67
N SER A 635 -2.70 -19.15 -11.50
CA SER A 635 -3.53 -18.57 -10.44
C SER A 635 -2.71 -17.66 -9.51
N SER A 636 -3.17 -16.44 -9.26
CA SER A 636 -2.68 -15.59 -8.17
C SER A 636 -3.32 -16.07 -6.86
N SER A 637 -2.56 -16.78 -6.02
CA SER A 637 -3.07 -17.34 -4.77
C SER A 637 -2.98 -16.35 -3.59
N SER A 638 -4.12 -15.91 -3.06
CA SER A 638 -4.28 -15.72 -1.61
C SER A 638 -4.43 -17.11 -0.97
N GLY A 639 -3.53 -17.45 -0.04
CA GLY A 639 -3.26 -18.83 0.35
C GLY A 639 -4.32 -19.56 1.19
N ASN A 640 -4.21 -20.89 1.20
CA ASN A 640 -4.02 -21.68 2.42
C ASN A 640 -3.48 -23.06 2.05
N GLY A 641 -2.44 -23.55 2.73
CA GLY A 641 -1.81 -24.85 2.46
C GLY A 641 -1.91 -25.83 3.64
N SER A 642 -2.06 -27.13 3.35
CA SER A 642 -1.19 -28.22 3.84
C SER A 642 -1.68 -29.59 3.37
N SER A 643 -0.73 -30.53 3.36
CA SER A 643 -0.60 -31.78 2.61
C SER A 643 -1.46 -32.97 3.05
N GLY A 644 -1.88 -33.78 2.06
CA GLY A 644 -1.78 -35.24 2.14
C GLY A 644 -2.90 -36.01 2.84
N GLY A 645 -4.12 -35.93 2.31
CA GLY A 645 -5.17 -36.92 2.52
C GLY A 645 -6.11 -36.87 1.32
N SER A 646 -6.69 -37.98 0.92
CA SER A 646 -7.76 -38.04 -0.10
C SER A 646 -9.00 -37.29 0.40
N GLY A 647 -8.91 -35.96 0.47
CA GLY A 647 -9.94 -35.03 0.88
C GLY A 647 -10.62 -34.44 -0.32
N ILE A 648 -11.90 -34.12 -0.16
CA ILE A 648 -12.66 -33.34 -1.12
C ILE A 648 -11.96 -32.00 -1.36
N ALA A 649 -11.89 -31.55 -2.62
CA ALA A 649 -11.33 -30.25 -3.01
C ALA A 649 -12.24 -29.60 -4.05
N ILE A 650 -12.46 -28.28 -3.96
CA ILE A 650 -13.20 -27.51 -4.98
C ILE A 650 -12.18 -26.99 -6.00
N THR A 651 -12.22 -27.50 -7.23
CA THR A 651 -11.28 -27.15 -8.31
C THR A 651 -11.78 -26.01 -9.18
N THR A 652 -13.10 -25.85 -9.30
CA THR A 652 -13.72 -24.71 -9.99
C THR A 652 -14.68 -24.02 -9.05
N GLN A 653 -14.43 -22.75 -8.78
CA GLN A 653 -15.27 -21.92 -7.91
C GLN A 653 -16.39 -21.25 -8.71
N PRO A 654 -17.56 -20.95 -8.10
CA PRO A 654 -18.55 -20.12 -8.74
C PRO A 654 -18.01 -18.71 -8.96
N THR A 655 -18.32 -18.14 -10.11
CA THR A 655 -17.85 -16.80 -10.52
C THR A 655 -18.95 -15.76 -10.31
N THR A 656 -18.57 -14.57 -9.82
CA THR A 656 -19.44 -13.38 -9.80
C THR A 656 -19.97 -13.09 -11.20
N GLN A 657 -21.27 -12.81 -11.31
CA GLN A 657 -21.94 -12.50 -12.58
C GLN A 657 -22.75 -11.21 -12.45
N LEU A 658 -22.78 -10.49 -13.56
CA LEU A 658 -23.60 -9.30 -13.75
C LEU A 658 -24.73 -9.67 -14.73
N VAL A 659 -25.99 -9.62 -14.28
CA VAL A 659 -27.15 -10.09 -15.05
C VAL A 659 -28.31 -9.10 -14.94
N SER A 660 -28.91 -8.71 -16.07
CA SER A 660 -30.08 -7.82 -16.08
C SER A 660 -31.28 -8.43 -15.37
N LEU A 661 -32.13 -7.60 -14.73
CA LEU A 661 -33.38 -8.06 -14.12
C LEU A 661 -34.27 -8.75 -15.17
N GLY A 662 -34.86 -9.89 -14.81
CA GLY A 662 -35.62 -10.76 -15.72
C GLY A 662 -34.77 -11.72 -16.57
N GLY A 663 -33.45 -11.57 -16.58
CA GLY A 663 -32.52 -12.49 -17.26
C GLY A 663 -32.29 -13.80 -16.49
N ASP A 664 -31.45 -14.67 -17.05
CA ASP A 664 -31.05 -15.95 -16.46
C ASP A 664 -29.57 -15.94 -16.06
N ALA A 665 -29.23 -16.58 -14.94
CA ALA A 665 -27.86 -16.72 -14.45
C ALA A 665 -27.51 -18.19 -14.18
N THR A 666 -26.25 -18.59 -14.38
CA THR A 666 -25.80 -19.95 -14.08
C THR A 666 -24.51 -19.93 -13.29
N LEU A 667 -24.55 -20.42 -12.06
CA LEU A 667 -23.39 -20.59 -11.19
C LEU A 667 -22.98 -22.06 -11.20
N ALA A 668 -21.68 -22.35 -11.23
CA ALA A 668 -21.16 -23.71 -11.25
C ALA A 668 -20.02 -23.88 -10.26
N VAL A 669 -19.90 -25.09 -9.71
CA VAL A 669 -18.79 -25.54 -8.88
C VAL A 669 -18.32 -26.90 -9.38
N GLU A 670 -17.00 -27.13 -9.40
CA GLU A 670 -16.44 -28.46 -9.63
C GLU A 670 -15.67 -28.91 -8.40
N ALA A 671 -15.91 -30.15 -7.98
CA ALA A 671 -15.21 -30.77 -6.86
C ALA A 671 -14.51 -32.06 -7.30
N THR A 672 -13.31 -32.29 -6.76
CA THR A 672 -12.50 -33.48 -6.98
C THR A 672 -12.24 -34.22 -5.67
N GLY A 673 -11.83 -35.48 -5.77
CA GLY A 673 -11.60 -36.40 -4.65
C GLY A 673 -12.44 -37.68 -4.77
N THR A 674 -12.40 -38.52 -3.74
CA THR A 674 -13.20 -39.76 -3.70
C THR A 674 -14.64 -39.44 -3.34
N GLY A 675 -15.54 -39.46 -4.33
CA GLY A 675 -16.98 -39.29 -4.16
C GLY A 675 -17.68 -40.49 -3.49
N PRO A 676 -19.02 -40.49 -3.39
CA PRO A 676 -19.96 -39.54 -4.00
C PRO A 676 -19.98 -38.17 -3.29
N PHE A 677 -20.24 -37.12 -4.07
CA PHE A 677 -20.41 -35.74 -3.57
C PHE A 677 -21.88 -35.35 -3.54
N THR A 678 -22.25 -34.54 -2.55
CA THR A 678 -23.55 -33.87 -2.44
C THR A 678 -23.33 -32.37 -2.36
N TYR A 679 -24.28 -31.58 -2.86
CA TYR A 679 -24.17 -30.12 -2.94
C TYR A 679 -25.36 -29.48 -2.26
N GLN A 680 -25.17 -28.27 -1.72
CA GLN A 680 -26.26 -27.40 -1.28
C GLN A 680 -25.85 -25.94 -1.51
N TRP A 681 -26.59 -25.21 -2.34
CA TRP A 681 -26.38 -23.78 -2.54
C TRP A 681 -27.07 -22.92 -1.48
N PHE A 682 -26.48 -21.78 -1.19
CA PHE A 682 -26.94 -20.78 -0.23
C PHE A 682 -26.94 -19.40 -0.91
N LEU A 683 -27.95 -18.59 -0.62
CA LEU A 683 -28.03 -17.17 -0.96
C LEU A 683 -28.02 -16.37 0.34
N ASN A 684 -27.03 -15.49 0.52
CA ASN A 684 -26.85 -14.67 1.72
C ASN A 684 -26.88 -15.49 3.02
N GLY A 685 -26.36 -16.73 2.96
CA GLY A 685 -26.33 -17.68 4.08
C GLY A 685 -27.60 -18.51 4.27
N VAL A 686 -28.67 -18.29 3.48
CA VAL A 686 -29.92 -19.06 3.53
C VAL A 686 -29.92 -20.15 2.45
N PRO A 687 -30.25 -21.42 2.75
CA PRO A 687 -30.22 -22.50 1.77
C PRO A 687 -31.26 -22.29 0.66
N VAL A 688 -30.83 -22.41 -0.59
CA VAL A 688 -31.71 -22.37 -1.77
C VAL A 688 -32.36 -23.74 -1.93
N ALA A 689 -33.68 -23.81 -1.76
CA ALA A 689 -34.41 -25.08 -1.77
C ALA A 689 -34.23 -25.83 -3.09
N GLY A 690 -33.84 -27.12 -3.01
CA GLY A 690 -33.67 -28.00 -4.17
C GLY A 690 -32.38 -27.79 -4.98
N ALA A 691 -31.56 -26.79 -4.62
CA ALA A 691 -30.28 -26.53 -5.28
C ALA A 691 -29.18 -27.48 -4.78
N ILE A 692 -29.26 -28.74 -5.21
CA ILE A 692 -28.37 -29.83 -4.76
C ILE A 692 -27.45 -30.40 -5.85
N GLN A 693 -27.32 -29.66 -6.96
CA GLN A 693 -26.47 -30.02 -8.10
C GLN A 693 -25.19 -29.16 -8.12
N PRO A 694 -24.11 -29.59 -8.79
CA PRO A 694 -22.89 -28.79 -8.97
C PRO A 694 -23.13 -27.50 -9.77
N THR A 695 -24.25 -27.39 -10.47
CA THR A 695 -24.67 -26.19 -11.20
C THR A 695 -26.00 -25.69 -10.66
N LEU A 696 -26.08 -24.39 -10.39
CA LEU A 696 -27.30 -23.67 -10.03
C LEU A 696 -27.68 -22.72 -11.17
N THR A 697 -28.78 -23.04 -11.85
CA THR A 697 -29.39 -22.16 -12.85
C THR A 697 -30.55 -21.40 -12.22
N LEU A 698 -30.53 -20.08 -12.33
CA LEU A 698 -31.53 -19.16 -11.82
C LEU A 698 -32.17 -18.45 -13.01
N SER A 699 -33.48 -18.59 -13.17
CA SER A 699 -34.22 -17.88 -14.22
C SER A 699 -35.04 -16.73 -13.67
N GLY A 700 -35.24 -15.70 -14.50
CA GLY A 700 -35.98 -14.50 -14.14
C GLY A 700 -35.41 -13.82 -12.89
N ILE A 701 -34.16 -13.36 -12.96
CA ILE A 701 -33.47 -12.71 -11.84
C ILE A 701 -34.28 -11.49 -11.37
N ASP A 702 -34.66 -11.50 -10.10
CA ASP A 702 -35.24 -10.36 -9.38
C ASP A 702 -34.30 -9.95 -8.24
N LEU A 703 -34.60 -8.85 -7.55
CA LEU A 703 -33.77 -8.38 -6.43
C LEU A 703 -33.63 -9.42 -5.31
N ALA A 704 -34.65 -10.25 -5.08
CA ALA A 704 -34.62 -11.28 -4.05
C ALA A 704 -33.66 -12.45 -4.40
N LYS A 705 -33.31 -12.60 -5.68
CA LYS A 705 -32.31 -13.55 -6.18
C LYS A 705 -30.91 -12.93 -6.31
N THR A 706 -30.74 -11.63 -6.10
CA THR A 706 -29.41 -10.99 -6.10
C THR A 706 -28.72 -11.13 -4.74
N GLY A 707 -27.39 -11.15 -4.75
CA GLY A 707 -26.60 -11.25 -3.52
C GLY A 707 -25.52 -12.33 -3.60
N LYS A 708 -25.07 -12.76 -2.44
CA LYS A 708 -23.88 -13.60 -2.27
C LYS A 708 -24.27 -15.08 -2.28
N TYR A 709 -23.85 -15.80 -3.30
CA TYR A 709 -24.03 -17.24 -3.43
C TYR A 709 -22.81 -18.01 -2.95
N THR A 710 -23.03 -19.02 -2.11
CA THR A 710 -22.02 -20.03 -1.75
C THR A 710 -22.60 -21.41 -1.95
N VAL A 711 -21.75 -22.41 -2.17
CA VAL A 711 -22.17 -23.82 -2.20
C VAL A 711 -21.33 -24.63 -1.23
N VAL A 712 -22.00 -25.47 -0.45
CA VAL A 712 -21.36 -26.46 0.39
C VAL A 712 -21.32 -27.76 -0.39
N VAL A 713 -20.12 -28.31 -0.58
CA VAL A 713 -19.90 -29.63 -1.17
C VAL A 713 -19.50 -30.59 -0.07
N THR A 714 -20.24 -31.68 0.09
CA THR A 714 -20.03 -32.70 1.12
C THR A 714 -19.66 -34.03 0.48
N GLY A 715 -18.57 -34.63 0.94
CA GLY A 715 -18.12 -35.97 0.56
C GLY A 715 -17.70 -36.81 1.77
N PRO A 716 -17.19 -38.04 1.54
CA PRO A 716 -16.79 -38.96 2.61
C PRO A 716 -15.73 -38.40 3.58
N GLY A 717 -14.94 -37.41 3.14
CA GLY A 717 -13.90 -36.75 3.94
C GLY A 717 -14.32 -35.45 4.63
N GLY A 718 -15.60 -35.04 4.56
CA GLY A 718 -16.11 -33.80 5.15
C GLY A 718 -16.80 -32.87 4.16
N SER A 719 -17.01 -31.61 4.56
CA SER A 719 -17.66 -30.59 3.72
C SER A 719 -16.75 -29.39 3.50
N LEU A 720 -16.75 -28.85 2.28
CA LEU A 720 -16.10 -27.59 1.92
C LEU A 720 -17.13 -26.57 1.45
N THR A 721 -16.94 -25.31 1.80
CA THR A 721 -17.73 -24.20 1.28
C THR A 721 -16.94 -23.49 0.19
N SER A 722 -17.58 -23.20 -0.94
CA SER A 722 -16.98 -22.42 -2.03
C SER A 722 -16.61 -21.02 -1.58
N VAL A 723 -15.73 -20.36 -2.35
CA VAL A 723 -15.68 -18.90 -2.25
C VAL A 723 -17.02 -18.31 -2.70
N PRO A 724 -17.41 -17.15 -2.18
CA PRO A 724 -18.68 -16.57 -2.53
C PRO A 724 -18.66 -15.93 -3.92
N ALA A 725 -19.67 -16.23 -4.74
CA ALA A 725 -19.95 -15.54 -6.00
C ALA A 725 -21.06 -14.52 -5.77
N THR A 726 -20.85 -13.27 -6.16
CA THR A 726 -21.90 -12.25 -6.07
C THR A 726 -22.69 -12.22 -7.38
N LEU A 727 -24.00 -12.38 -7.31
CA LEU A 727 -24.88 -12.07 -8.43
C LEU A 727 -25.36 -10.63 -8.28
N VAL A 728 -24.85 -9.76 -9.15
CA VAL A 728 -25.20 -8.33 -9.19
C VAL A 728 -26.17 -8.13 -10.35
N SER A 729 -27.24 -7.38 -10.12
CA SER A 729 -28.09 -6.92 -11.22
C SER A 729 -27.60 -5.58 -11.75
N GLU A 730 -27.49 -5.41 -13.07
CA GLU A 730 -27.50 -4.06 -13.63
C GLU A 730 -28.88 -3.47 -13.35
N PRO A 731 -29.00 -2.31 -12.67
CA PRO A 731 -30.21 -1.53 -12.83
C PRO A 731 -30.24 -1.13 -14.31
N GLU A 732 -31.25 -1.57 -15.03
CA GLU A 732 -31.55 -0.95 -16.33
C GLU A 732 -31.78 0.53 -16.02
N LEU A 733 -30.82 1.38 -16.38
CA LEU A 733 -30.96 2.83 -16.32
C LEU A 733 -31.91 3.22 -17.45
N ASP A 734 -33.20 2.96 -17.26
CA ASP A 734 -34.24 3.58 -18.07
C ASP A 734 -34.41 5.02 -17.56
N LEU A 735 -33.56 5.93 -18.06
CA LEU A 735 -33.64 7.37 -17.80
C LEU A 735 -34.92 7.92 -18.44
N GLY A 736 -36.05 7.67 -17.79
CA GLY A 736 -37.35 8.27 -18.07
C GLY A 736 -37.69 9.39 -17.08
N ILE A 737 -38.35 10.44 -17.55
CA ILE A 737 -39.01 11.40 -16.66
C ILE A 737 -40.37 10.78 -16.29
N TYR A 738 -40.50 10.34 -15.04
CA TYR A 738 -41.73 9.77 -14.51
C TYR A 738 -42.52 10.80 -13.71
N ALA A 739 -43.85 10.75 -13.81
CA ALA A 739 -44.70 11.53 -12.90
C ALA A 739 -44.68 10.90 -11.51
N GLY A 740 -44.36 11.70 -10.50
CA GLY A 740 -44.37 11.30 -9.09
C GLY A 740 -45.51 11.97 -8.32
N LEU A 741 -46.15 11.22 -7.44
CA LEU A 741 -47.09 11.72 -6.43
C LEU A 741 -46.51 11.53 -5.04
N THR A 742 -46.59 12.56 -4.20
CA THR A 742 -46.34 12.43 -2.76
C THR A 742 -47.67 12.26 -2.04
N LEU A 743 -47.93 11.06 -1.55
CA LEU A 743 -49.12 10.72 -0.78
C LEU A 743 -48.84 10.96 0.70
N LYS A 744 -49.74 11.67 1.39
CA LYS A 744 -49.66 11.92 2.83
C LYS A 744 -50.93 11.47 3.50
N GLY A 745 -50.82 10.68 4.57
CA GLY A 745 -51.98 10.11 5.26
C GLY A 745 -51.59 9.17 6.40
N THR A 746 -52.58 8.51 6.99
CA THR A 746 -52.38 7.54 8.07
C THR A 746 -51.76 6.26 7.54
N VAL A 747 -50.76 5.73 8.25
CA VAL A 747 -50.18 4.41 7.96
C VAL A 747 -51.28 3.35 7.99
N GLY A 748 -51.37 2.55 6.93
CA GLY A 748 -52.41 1.54 6.70
C GLY A 748 -53.57 2.01 5.80
N GLN A 749 -53.71 3.31 5.50
CA GLN A 749 -54.73 3.78 4.56
C GLN A 749 -54.36 3.43 3.11
N THR A 750 -55.33 2.89 2.36
CA THR A 750 -55.18 2.59 0.92
C THR A 750 -55.77 3.70 0.07
N TYR A 751 -55.04 4.08 -0.98
CA TYR A 751 -55.47 5.02 -2.01
C TYR A 751 -55.47 4.33 -3.37
N THR A 752 -56.48 4.58 -4.20
CA THR A 752 -56.45 4.26 -5.62
C THR A 752 -55.84 5.45 -6.37
N ILE A 753 -54.79 5.19 -7.14
CA ILE A 753 -54.16 6.17 -8.01
C ILE A 753 -54.82 6.07 -9.38
N GLU A 754 -55.34 7.18 -9.87
CA GLU A 754 -56.02 7.25 -11.16
C GLU A 754 -55.34 8.26 -12.09
N SER A 755 -55.47 8.05 -13.40
CA SER A 755 -55.03 9.03 -14.40
C SER A 755 -56.06 9.31 -15.48
N THR A 756 -55.98 10.50 -16.06
CA THR A 756 -56.79 10.93 -17.23
C THR A 756 -55.93 11.74 -18.19
N PRO A 757 -56.17 11.69 -19.52
CA PRO A 757 -55.59 12.64 -20.46
C PRO A 757 -56.27 14.02 -20.42
N ASP A 758 -57.45 14.15 -19.81
CA ASP A 758 -58.24 15.39 -19.70
C ASP A 758 -58.86 15.53 -18.31
N ILE A 759 -58.36 16.49 -17.53
CA ILE A 759 -58.81 16.76 -16.15
C ILE A 759 -60.28 17.21 -16.06
N LYS A 760 -60.89 17.65 -17.17
CA LYS A 760 -62.28 18.16 -17.18
C LYS A 760 -63.33 17.07 -17.40
N ASN A 761 -62.92 15.84 -17.73
CA ASN A 761 -63.85 14.75 -18.03
C ASN A 761 -63.73 13.62 -16.99
N ASP A 762 -64.68 13.58 -16.05
CA ASP A 762 -64.65 12.65 -14.92
C ASP A 762 -64.86 11.18 -15.30
N THR A 763 -65.34 10.89 -16.51
CA THR A 763 -65.54 9.51 -16.99
C THR A 763 -64.28 8.89 -17.61
N LEU A 764 -63.24 9.68 -17.85
CA LEU A 764 -61.98 9.21 -18.47
C LEU A 764 -60.89 8.84 -17.46
N TRP A 765 -61.12 9.02 -16.16
CA TRP A 765 -60.21 8.56 -15.13
C TRP A 765 -60.14 7.05 -15.13
N LYS A 766 -58.92 6.52 -15.20
CA LYS A 766 -58.64 5.08 -15.14
C LYS A 766 -57.73 4.78 -13.96
N PRO A 767 -57.99 3.71 -13.19
CA PRO A 767 -57.10 3.28 -12.14
C PRO A 767 -55.76 2.83 -12.74
N LEU A 768 -54.68 3.25 -12.09
CA LEU A 768 -53.31 2.88 -12.41
C LEU A 768 -52.73 1.95 -11.35
N ASP A 769 -53.00 2.22 -10.07
CA ASP A 769 -52.42 1.46 -8.96
C ASP A 769 -53.25 1.60 -7.67
N GLN A 770 -53.00 0.74 -6.68
CA GLN A 770 -53.49 0.89 -5.31
C GLN A 770 -52.32 0.91 -4.32
N VAL A 771 -52.21 2.00 -3.56
CA VAL A 771 -51.10 2.23 -2.64
C VAL A 771 -51.61 2.25 -1.21
N THR A 772 -51.19 1.27 -0.42
CA THR A 772 -51.35 1.26 1.04
C THR A 772 -50.15 1.95 1.67
N LEU A 773 -50.40 3.00 2.45
CA LEU A 773 -49.34 3.77 3.10
C LEU A 773 -48.63 2.93 4.17
N THR A 774 -47.34 2.72 4.05
CA THR A 774 -46.50 2.13 5.10
C THR A 774 -45.82 3.19 5.96
N ASN A 775 -45.82 4.44 5.50
CA ASN A 775 -45.31 5.63 6.18
C ASN A 775 -46.31 6.80 6.07
N SER A 776 -46.18 7.80 6.95
CA SER A 776 -47.07 8.98 6.93
C SER A 776 -46.91 9.86 5.68
N THR A 777 -45.80 9.71 4.96
CA THR A 777 -45.54 10.27 3.63
C THR A 777 -44.89 9.20 2.77
N GLN A 778 -45.44 8.96 1.58
CA GLN A 778 -44.93 7.95 0.65
C GLN A 778 -44.94 8.48 -0.77
N LEU A 779 -43.85 8.23 -1.52
CA LEU A 779 -43.73 8.57 -2.94
C LEU A 779 -44.25 7.40 -3.78
N TRP A 780 -44.99 7.74 -4.83
CA TRP A 780 -45.43 6.82 -5.87
C TRP A 780 -45.05 7.37 -7.25
N PHE A 781 -44.69 6.51 -8.20
CA PHE A 781 -44.26 6.89 -9.55
C PHE A 781 -45.07 6.15 -10.62
N ASP A 782 -45.51 6.86 -11.67
CA ASP A 782 -46.15 6.25 -12.85
C ASP A 782 -45.10 5.75 -13.83
N LEU A 783 -44.64 4.51 -13.63
CA LEU A 783 -43.64 3.86 -14.48
C LEU A 783 -44.11 3.60 -15.92
N GLY A 784 -45.41 3.72 -16.21
CA GLY A 784 -45.99 3.60 -17.55
C GLY A 784 -46.15 4.93 -18.31
N SER A 785 -45.63 6.03 -17.78
CA SER A 785 -45.75 7.39 -18.34
C SER A 785 -44.79 7.82 -19.48
N PRO A 786 -43.59 7.24 -19.71
CA PRO A 786 -42.56 7.79 -20.61
C PRO A 786 -42.91 8.04 -22.10
N GLY A 787 -44.13 7.75 -22.56
CA GLY A 787 -44.60 7.98 -23.93
C GLY A 787 -45.86 8.83 -24.10
N SER A 788 -46.44 9.38 -23.02
CA SER A 788 -47.76 10.05 -23.08
C SER A 788 -47.63 11.58 -23.23
N THR A 789 -48.31 12.17 -24.22
CA THR A 789 -48.18 13.62 -24.51
C THR A 789 -48.90 14.53 -23.50
N LYS A 790 -49.90 14.02 -22.75
CA LYS A 790 -50.56 14.65 -21.58
C LYS A 790 -51.19 13.60 -20.67
N ARG A 791 -50.92 13.64 -19.36
CA ARG A 791 -51.52 12.77 -18.34
C ARG A 791 -51.64 13.55 -17.01
N PHE A 792 -52.82 13.50 -16.39
CA PHE A 792 -53.14 14.07 -15.08
C PHE A 792 -53.39 12.94 -14.08
N TYR A 793 -53.20 13.23 -12.79
CA TYR A 793 -53.23 12.24 -11.73
C TYR A 793 -54.07 12.69 -10.54
N ARG A 794 -54.72 11.74 -9.87
CA ARG A 794 -55.34 11.94 -8.56
C ARG A 794 -55.21 10.68 -7.71
N ALA A 795 -55.27 10.85 -6.39
CA ALA A 795 -55.33 9.77 -5.43
C ALA A 795 -56.68 9.82 -4.71
N THR A 796 -57.45 8.74 -4.76
CA THR A 796 -58.76 8.63 -4.11
C THR A 796 -58.68 7.61 -2.97
N PRO A 797 -59.03 7.97 -1.72
CA PRO A 797 -59.01 7.02 -0.62
C PRO A 797 -60.01 5.88 -0.87
N VAL A 798 -59.59 4.66 -0.56
CA VAL A 798 -60.47 3.48 -0.54
C VAL A 798 -61.09 3.40 0.85
N PHE A 799 -62.42 3.46 0.90
CA PHE A 799 -63.20 3.40 2.14
C PHE A 799 -63.80 2.02 2.36
#